data_AF-A0A969XVJ1-F1
#
_entry.id   AF-A0A969XVJ1-F1
#
_cell.length_a   1.000
_cell.length_b   1.000
_cell.length_c   1.000
_cell.angle_alpha   90.00
_cell.angle_beta   90.00
_cell.angle_gamma   90.00
#
_symmetry.space_group_name_H-M   'P 1'
#
loop_
_entity.id
_entity.type
_entity.pdbx_description
1 polymer ?
#
loop_
_entity_poly.entity_id
_entity_poly.type
_entity_poly.pdbx_seq_one_letter_code
_entity_poly.pdbx_strand_id
1 'polypeptide(L)'
;MRTSLFLLALLICTSAAAQTAQTPLNLAGAFNIDAVCGPGEFRVCLADGSHDLAELFGGLTAGNGAYVLGQSNWLVANGYGPGFAYSLPGQPNHPVYLSGDQGLPDDGVIVGADRLYHASSLVGNDTLRGNRIETADPGDHSLLPNAVCVGAMHNRTQWQIPSVVVELPAAQKRAYNDVNFVLAAMDMGNRARNVRIVALYGSDGGGEEILYSFSTDAGGSGPLMDEPAPAGFTEVLAMTQVMSVTTGATGAVRAGTARLFAFEAPLPLDSTRTLWGFRIEDANPALNWAGRGLTIFAATATGDSDAPAYPIADAGADQVIIDSDEDGLEDVQLDGSASADTDGVLLTHVWTEEGIEIACGIAPVVSLPVAPHTVTLTVADEDGLTDSDTVLIDVAPLPAGTPVADAGPDQSVADTTNSGGAEVALDGSGSYDPDGTIVSAVWTDNGVAIAAGQTVAVTLAVGVHDITLTVTDNDGLTRTDDVTVTVAAYQAPAVYHVDAAGGDDANDGGEAAPFRTISKAVAAVKYGDTIVVHEGIYRGVVTLPASGYAGSPITIVAAEGERPVVSGAGEVAGWTACSPAEVNNNPRYANIYRADIAWKPSALFEDNQPLTKARTPWRHPADGGTTTSLTDPVHITEPGGYWSDGGEVFMWIRSGTTHHHREILTHTGSTITFTDLGYGWTPDAEDLYWLQNKVELIDEPGDWVVADNGDGTWRVFLWPLAGEDPTGHLVEGSANFGPFLIAWGNRSHWVIDGLEIRHSTENGAGSWSAGAHHITIRNCMIHHNGGSGIYGRCNHYGTYYRNYVGHNAGGISVGDAAGNVLIEENEVDTNTHDGVIVNNDNVVLRRNYIHGHFMWGHADNIQTYNDVDNLLLDSNFIFNAGQSIMMEDTDGVTYRNNAIVGCHAYMVIAGHNNTFNVTLDSNTLMFPGYAPVNTSGDFFNFHDNIFFLGHSGGAYGRNDTHTGFASDYNLFYTADGLAETVANVMGTWNATLPTVQSHGLELHSRYGSPQWVNAPVSYHRALEHRVTDFTPTRVIMDDGALAGLAVGDHVEIDWDGVVRTITAVGPDWIEVDVPKPEMTTFKACFIVNWKDNADYTLDLRPGDGSPAIAAGSDGSTLGSSIDTVAFRESDFDGDGVRDVPRWGAGESLPPATPGDADADGDVDLDDFVILKQNFGTPAGATGANGDFDGDGDVDLDDFVILKNNFGRQD
;
A
#
# COMPACT_ATOMS: atom_id res chain seq x y z
N MET A 1 -13.56 49.82 7.46
CA MET A 1 -12.37 50.70 7.31
C MET A 1 -11.68 50.75 5.93
N ARG A 2 -11.99 49.98 4.86
CA ARG A 2 -12.08 50.62 3.52
C ARG A 2 -13.24 51.62 3.57
N THR A 3 -14.31 51.22 4.25
CA THR A 3 -15.45 52.06 4.64
C THR A 3 -15.10 53.32 5.44
N SER A 4 -14.00 53.43 6.19
CA SER A 4 -13.80 54.55 7.12
C SER A 4 -13.09 55.74 6.49
N LEU A 5 -12.18 55.52 5.53
CA LEU A 5 -11.61 56.60 4.73
C LEU A 5 -12.55 57.03 3.59
N PHE A 6 -13.29 56.08 3.00
CA PHE A 6 -14.39 56.38 2.08
C PHE A 6 -15.53 57.14 2.78
N LEU A 7 -15.89 56.79 4.02
CA LEU A 7 -16.86 57.58 4.81
C LEU A 7 -16.34 58.98 5.11
N LEU A 8 -15.04 59.16 5.39
CA LEU A 8 -14.49 60.49 5.73
C LEU A 8 -14.51 61.43 4.51
N ALA A 9 -14.24 60.92 3.31
CA ALA A 9 -14.37 61.68 2.06
C ALA A 9 -15.85 61.99 1.72
N LEU A 10 -16.78 61.06 1.99
CA LEU A 10 -18.22 61.28 1.81
C LEU A 10 -18.84 62.21 2.87
N LEU A 11 -18.37 62.19 4.12
CA LEU A 11 -18.96 62.94 5.24
C LEU A 11 -18.84 64.46 5.08
N ILE A 12 -17.83 64.94 4.36
CA ILE A 12 -17.49 66.37 4.22
C ILE A 12 -18.59 67.16 3.47
N CYS A 13 -19.46 66.50 2.70
CA CYS A 13 -20.49 67.18 1.89
C CYS A 13 -21.93 67.10 2.44
N THR A 14 -22.13 66.66 3.69
CA THR A 14 -23.49 66.64 4.25
C THR A 14 -23.97 67.97 4.85
N SER A 15 -23.11 69.00 4.96
CA SER A 15 -23.48 70.28 5.59
C SER A 15 -23.65 71.49 4.65
N ALA A 16 -23.51 71.35 3.33
CA ALA A 16 -23.86 72.44 2.40
C ALA A 16 -24.50 71.91 1.12
N ALA A 17 -25.54 72.59 0.67
CA ALA A 17 -26.54 72.10 -0.26
C ALA A 17 -26.05 71.88 -1.71
N ALA A 18 -26.49 70.75 -2.27
CA ALA A 18 -26.72 70.43 -3.69
C ALA A 18 -25.52 70.36 -4.67
N GLN A 19 -25.51 69.24 -5.42
CA GLN A 19 -24.92 68.98 -6.75
C GLN A 19 -23.59 68.18 -6.84
N THR A 20 -23.63 67.23 -7.81
CA THR A 20 -22.58 66.46 -8.51
C THR A 20 -21.77 65.38 -7.76
N ALA A 21 -21.57 64.24 -8.43
CA ALA A 21 -20.75 63.12 -7.94
C ALA A 21 -19.29 63.58 -7.78
N GLN A 22 -18.84 63.72 -6.53
CA GLN A 22 -17.47 64.09 -6.23
C GLN A 22 -16.56 62.88 -6.40
N THR A 23 -15.49 63.03 -7.19
CA THR A 23 -14.45 62.04 -7.40
C THR A 23 -13.33 62.24 -6.37
N PRO A 24 -12.99 61.23 -5.55
CA PRO A 24 -11.77 61.26 -4.75
C PRO A 24 -10.53 61.31 -5.65
N LEU A 25 -9.63 62.25 -5.41
CA LEU A 25 -8.38 62.34 -6.16
C LEU A 25 -7.29 61.52 -5.46
N ASN A 26 -6.54 60.75 -6.24
CA ASN A 26 -5.41 59.95 -5.78
C ASN A 26 -4.14 60.79 -5.80
N LEU A 27 -3.60 61.06 -4.61
CA LEU A 27 -2.42 61.87 -4.35
C LEU A 27 -1.21 61.01 -3.89
N ALA A 28 -1.30 59.68 -4.00
CA ALA A 28 -0.32 58.74 -3.45
C ALA A 28 1.10 58.89 -4.03
N GLY A 29 1.27 59.55 -5.18
CA GLY A 29 2.56 59.77 -5.85
C GLY A 29 3.52 60.75 -5.16
N ALA A 30 3.20 61.29 -3.98
CA ALA A 30 3.97 62.36 -3.33
C ALA A 30 4.37 62.12 -1.86
N PHE A 31 4.75 60.89 -1.51
CA PHE A 31 5.34 60.64 -0.20
C PHE A 31 6.78 61.17 -0.11
N ASN A 32 6.95 62.27 0.63
CA ASN A 32 8.21 62.62 1.26
C ASN A 32 7.90 63.20 2.66
N ILE A 33 7.66 62.30 3.62
CA ILE A 33 7.57 62.65 5.04
C ILE A 33 9.01 62.77 5.55
N ASP A 34 9.46 64.01 5.71
CA ASP A 34 10.58 64.30 6.58
C ASP A 34 10.25 65.55 7.41
N ALA A 35 9.51 65.32 8.50
CA ALA A 35 9.49 66.20 9.66
C ALA A 35 8.74 65.55 10.83
N VAL A 36 9.50 65.07 11.83
CA VAL A 36 9.44 65.58 13.22
C VAL A 36 10.84 65.37 13.87
N CYS A 37 11.76 66.30 13.58
CA CYS A 37 12.86 66.87 14.40
C CYS A 37 14.08 65.98 14.92
N GLY A 38 15.18 66.58 15.47
CA GLY A 38 16.55 65.97 15.68
C GLY A 38 17.21 65.71 17.10
N PRO A 39 18.46 65.18 17.18
CA PRO A 39 18.95 64.21 18.19
C PRO A 39 19.44 64.74 19.57
N GLY A 40 18.74 65.69 20.21
CA GLY A 40 19.24 66.45 21.37
C GLY A 40 19.13 65.83 22.78
N GLU A 41 18.21 64.89 23.04
CA GLU A 41 17.79 64.59 24.43
C GLU A 41 18.18 63.20 24.96
N PHE A 42 18.79 62.35 24.14
CA PHE A 42 19.30 61.04 24.60
C PHE A 42 20.52 61.15 25.53
N ARG A 43 21.17 62.32 25.56
CA ARG A 43 22.45 62.53 26.25
C ARG A 43 22.33 62.75 27.76
N VAL A 44 21.13 62.88 28.30
CA VAL A 44 20.91 63.19 29.72
C VAL A 44 20.39 61.99 30.52
N CYS A 45 19.73 61.01 29.90
CA CYS A 45 19.20 59.85 30.62
C CYS A 45 20.18 58.68 30.80
N LEU A 46 21.27 58.63 30.03
CA LEU A 46 22.31 57.58 30.18
C LEU A 46 23.39 57.91 31.22
N ALA A 47 23.31 59.08 31.86
CA ALA A 47 24.37 59.57 32.75
C ALA A 47 24.20 59.19 34.23
N ASP A 48 23.04 58.67 34.67
CA ASP A 48 22.82 58.34 36.09
C ASP A 48 22.70 56.85 36.44
N GLY A 49 22.63 55.96 35.44
CA GLY A 49 22.71 54.51 35.64
C GLY A 49 21.62 53.93 36.55
N SER A 50 20.44 54.53 36.63
CA SER A 50 19.45 54.22 37.67
C SER A 50 18.30 53.26 37.31
N HIS A 51 18.29 52.59 36.14
CA HIS A 51 17.19 51.67 35.79
C HIS A 51 17.64 50.32 35.20
N ASP A 52 17.05 49.25 35.74
CA ASP A 52 17.18 47.85 35.32
C ASP A 52 16.22 47.54 34.16
N LEU A 53 16.75 46.90 33.12
CA LEU A 53 16.06 46.63 31.85
C LEU A 53 14.98 45.54 31.96
N ALA A 54 14.91 44.80 33.07
CA ALA A 54 13.90 43.76 33.29
C ALA A 54 12.56 44.28 33.86
N GLU A 55 12.50 45.51 34.38
CA GLU A 55 11.26 46.09 34.95
C GLU A 55 10.46 46.97 33.99
N LEU A 56 10.98 47.26 32.79
CA LEU A 56 10.25 48.02 31.77
C LEU A 56 9.30 47.16 30.92
N PHE A 57 9.41 45.82 31.02
CA PHE A 57 8.66 44.87 30.19
C PHE A 57 8.07 43.70 30.99
N GLY A 58 7.52 43.97 32.18
CA GLY A 58 6.85 42.96 33.01
C GLY A 58 5.95 42.04 32.18
N GLY A 59 6.27 40.74 32.16
CA GLY A 59 5.72 39.76 31.23
C GLY A 59 4.22 39.51 31.38
N LEU A 60 3.57 39.14 30.26
CA LEU A 60 2.25 38.53 30.22
C LEU A 60 2.10 37.60 29.00
N THR A 61 1.60 36.40 29.27
CA THR A 61 1.00 35.41 28.36
C THR A 61 -0.39 35.84 27.88
N ALA A 62 -0.86 35.16 26.83
CA ALA A 62 -2.09 35.41 26.07
C ALA A 62 -3.37 35.70 26.89
N GLY A 63 -4.12 36.71 26.43
CA GLY A 63 -5.54 36.91 26.76
C GLY A 63 -5.88 38.00 27.79
N ASN A 64 -5.80 39.29 27.40
CA ASN A 64 -6.96 40.20 27.39
C ASN A 64 -6.62 41.67 27.08
N GLY A 65 -7.32 42.21 26.09
CA GLY A 65 -7.68 43.63 25.97
C GLY A 65 -7.18 44.30 24.69
N ALA A 66 -7.98 45.02 23.90
CA ALA A 66 -9.43 45.26 23.88
C ALA A 66 -9.71 46.28 22.74
N TYR A 67 -10.87 46.17 22.08
CA TYR A 67 -11.64 47.27 21.46
C TYR A 67 -10.90 48.29 20.58
N VAL A 68 -11.17 48.28 19.26
CA VAL A 68 -11.24 49.52 18.48
C VAL A 68 -12.40 49.46 17.48
N LEU A 69 -13.60 49.77 17.99
CA LEU A 69 -14.55 50.75 17.43
C LEU A 69 -15.80 50.80 18.33
N GLY A 70 -15.62 51.37 19.52
CA GLY A 70 -16.70 51.96 20.30
C GLY A 70 -16.35 53.42 20.54
N GLN A 71 -16.98 54.32 19.79
CA GLN A 71 -17.08 55.77 20.01
C GLN A 71 -15.87 56.44 20.72
N SER A 72 -14.90 56.99 19.98
CA SER A 72 -14.15 58.25 20.26
C SER A 72 -12.84 58.35 19.46
N ASN A 73 -12.58 59.51 18.85
CA ASN A 73 -11.62 59.82 17.76
C ASN A 73 -10.12 59.96 18.16
N TRP A 74 -9.18 59.40 17.36
CA TRP A 74 -7.70 59.49 17.54
C TRP A 74 -6.85 59.45 16.25
N LEU A 75 -5.65 60.06 16.26
CA LEU A 75 -4.60 60.01 15.21
C LEU A 75 -3.23 59.63 15.81
N VAL A 76 -2.41 58.87 15.07
CA VAL A 76 -1.01 58.53 15.41
C VAL A 76 -0.03 59.15 14.42
N ALA A 77 0.98 59.86 14.94
CA ALA A 77 2.14 60.41 14.22
C ALA A 77 3.43 59.96 14.95
N ASN A 78 4.48 59.64 14.20
CA ASN A 78 5.77 59.15 14.73
C ASN A 78 6.90 60.18 14.48
N GLY A 79 7.90 60.24 15.37
CA GLY A 79 8.95 61.27 15.38
C GLY A 79 10.38 60.78 15.67
N TYR A 80 11.35 61.66 15.36
CA TYR A 80 12.80 61.75 15.69
C TYR A 80 13.77 60.55 15.47
N GLY A 81 14.67 60.68 14.47
CA GLY A 81 16.07 60.19 14.53
C GLY A 81 16.67 59.56 13.25
N PRO A 82 17.85 60.00 12.75
CA PRO A 82 18.40 59.62 11.44
C PRO A 82 19.33 58.40 11.48
N GLY A 83 19.35 57.62 10.41
CA GLY A 83 20.52 56.88 9.92
C GLY A 83 21.15 55.82 10.84
N PHE A 84 21.06 54.57 10.41
CA PHE A 84 21.75 53.40 10.98
C PHE A 84 23.28 53.62 11.14
N ALA A 85 23.81 53.34 12.33
CA ALA A 85 25.24 53.12 12.57
C ALA A 85 25.44 52.05 13.66
N TYR A 86 26.25 51.03 13.39
CA TYR A 86 26.69 50.02 14.37
C TYR A 86 27.93 50.49 15.14
N SER A 87 28.07 50.05 16.40
CA SER A 87 29.30 50.09 17.21
C SER A 87 29.43 48.76 17.96
N LEU A 88 30.56 48.05 17.82
CA LEU A 88 30.90 46.89 18.65
C LEU A 88 31.51 47.31 20.01
N PRO A 89 31.38 46.52 21.08
CA PRO A 89 32.06 46.78 22.35
C PRO A 89 33.56 46.46 22.25
N GLY A 90 34.45 47.43 22.51
CA GLY A 90 35.84 47.13 22.92
C GLY A 90 37.03 47.78 22.19
N GLN A 91 36.87 48.61 21.15
CA GLN A 91 38.03 49.29 20.52
C GLN A 91 37.71 50.77 20.17
N PRO A 92 38.42 51.76 20.75
CA PRO A 92 38.28 53.16 20.43
C PRO A 92 39.30 53.58 19.35
N ASN A 93 38.82 54.09 18.20
CA ASN A 93 39.46 55.06 17.28
C ASN A 93 39.17 54.80 15.77
N HIS A 94 38.05 55.37 15.29
CA HIS A 94 37.87 56.03 13.97
C HIS A 94 37.96 55.18 12.64
N PRO A 95 37.54 55.74 11.47
CA PRO A 95 36.43 55.23 10.64
C PRO A 95 36.86 54.72 9.25
N VAL A 96 36.03 53.94 8.57
CA VAL A 96 36.08 53.84 7.10
C VAL A 96 34.65 53.85 6.56
N TYR A 97 34.34 54.93 5.83
CA TYR A 97 33.22 55.05 4.90
C TYR A 97 33.40 54.03 3.76
N LEU A 98 32.34 53.32 3.36
CA LEU A 98 32.25 52.79 2.01
C LEU A 98 31.43 53.78 1.17
N SER A 99 32.09 54.42 0.20
CA SER A 99 31.45 55.21 -0.85
C SER A 99 30.79 54.28 -1.87
N GLY A 100 29.77 54.78 -2.58
CA GLY A 100 28.85 54.04 -3.45
C GLY A 100 29.40 53.32 -4.69
N ASP A 101 30.69 52.97 -4.72
CA ASP A 101 31.37 52.41 -5.89
C ASP A 101 31.97 51.00 -5.65
N GLN A 102 31.79 50.38 -4.47
CA GLN A 102 32.39 49.05 -4.16
C GLN A 102 31.44 47.87 -4.01
N GLY A 103 30.11 48.06 -4.06
CA GLY A 103 29.15 46.95 -3.96
C GLY A 103 29.17 46.21 -2.61
N LEU A 104 28.07 45.52 -2.30
CA LEU A 104 28.05 44.48 -1.27
C LEU A 104 28.69 43.21 -1.85
N PRO A 105 29.26 42.30 -1.03
CA PRO A 105 29.61 40.96 -1.50
C PRO A 105 28.38 40.29 -2.12
N ASP A 106 28.54 39.56 -3.22
CA ASP A 106 27.44 38.99 -4.01
C ASP A 106 26.54 38.02 -3.21
N ASP A 107 27.02 37.50 -2.08
CA ASP A 107 26.28 36.63 -1.17
C ASP A 107 25.58 37.37 -0.01
N GLY A 108 25.76 38.69 0.11
CA GLY A 108 25.13 39.52 1.13
C GLY A 108 25.57 39.20 2.56
N VAL A 109 26.63 38.41 2.75
CA VAL A 109 27.06 37.90 4.06
C VAL A 109 28.34 38.58 4.54
N ILE A 110 28.30 39.10 5.77
CA ILE A 110 29.48 39.62 6.47
C ILE A 110 29.75 38.73 7.68
N VAL A 111 30.94 38.11 7.73
CA VAL A 111 31.33 37.15 8.78
C VAL A 111 32.03 37.85 9.94
N GLY A 112 31.48 37.73 11.16
CA GLY A 112 32.10 38.13 12.42
C GLY A 112 32.36 36.93 13.33
N ALA A 113 33.22 37.11 14.33
CA ALA A 113 33.87 36.02 15.08
C ALA A 113 32.94 34.91 15.59
N ASP A 114 31.69 35.23 15.95
CA ASP A 114 30.76 34.22 16.46
C ASP A 114 29.33 34.33 15.86
N ARG A 115 29.14 35.13 14.79
CA ARG A 115 27.84 35.29 14.10
C ARG A 115 27.97 35.66 12.61
N LEU A 116 27.03 35.15 11.82
CA LEU A 116 26.78 35.48 10.42
C LEU A 116 25.79 36.67 10.33
N TYR A 117 26.04 37.66 9.46
CA TYR A 117 25.13 38.79 9.23
C TYR A 117 24.72 38.86 7.75
N HIS A 118 23.41 38.99 7.45
CA HIS A 118 22.84 39.15 6.10
C HIS A 118 22.28 40.58 5.91
N ALA A 119 22.47 41.21 4.74
CA ALA A 119 21.96 42.55 4.41
C ALA A 119 21.09 42.58 3.13
N SER A 120 20.01 43.39 3.09
CA SER A 120 19.14 43.58 1.91
C SER A 120 19.26 44.98 1.28
N SER A 121 19.03 45.07 -0.05
CA SER A 121 19.18 46.25 -0.91
C SER A 121 17.96 46.42 -1.83
N LEU A 122 17.72 47.63 -2.35
CA LEU A 122 16.59 48.07 -3.19
C LEU A 122 16.61 47.49 -4.62
N VAL A 123 17.53 46.56 -4.93
CA VAL A 123 17.58 45.80 -6.18
C VAL A 123 17.74 44.34 -5.75
N GLY A 124 16.74 43.51 -6.05
CA GLY A 124 16.41 42.27 -5.33
C GLY A 124 17.53 41.24 -5.08
N ASN A 125 17.28 40.38 -4.09
CA ASN A 125 17.97 39.12 -3.84
C ASN A 125 16.94 38.06 -3.40
N ASP A 126 16.96 36.90 -4.07
CA ASP A 126 15.95 35.83 -4.06
C ASP A 126 16.12 34.75 -2.97
N THR A 127 16.79 34.99 -1.84
CA THR A 127 17.14 33.89 -0.89
C THR A 127 16.77 34.08 0.59
N LEU A 128 15.86 35.00 0.95
CA LEU A 128 15.29 35.04 2.30
C LEU A 128 13.76 34.90 2.28
N ARG A 129 13.30 33.64 2.25
CA ARG A 129 11.95 33.24 2.69
C ARG A 129 11.93 33.27 4.22
N GLY A 130 11.11 34.13 4.81
CA GLY A 130 11.04 34.29 6.27
C GLY A 130 10.23 35.51 6.71
N ASN A 131 8.97 35.25 7.01
CA ASN A 131 7.91 36.10 7.56
C ASN A 131 8.36 37.14 8.61
N ARG A 132 7.95 38.40 8.42
CA ARG A 132 7.83 39.41 9.48
C ARG A 132 6.66 40.36 9.23
N ILE A 133 5.43 39.93 9.50
CA ILE A 133 4.36 40.81 10.00
C ILE A 133 3.53 40.08 11.07
N GLU A 134 4.08 39.93 12.28
CA GLU A 134 3.27 39.91 13.50
C GLU A 134 3.55 41.20 14.27
N THR A 135 2.70 42.21 14.06
CA THR A 135 2.20 43.18 15.06
C THR A 135 1.38 44.26 14.34
N ALA A 136 0.26 43.86 13.76
CA ALA A 136 -0.98 44.64 13.64
C ALA A 136 -1.95 43.88 12.71
N ASP A 137 -2.73 42.99 13.30
CA ASP A 137 -4.05 42.68 12.72
C ASP A 137 -5.01 43.79 13.17
N PRO A 138 -5.57 44.56 12.22
CA PRO A 138 -6.99 44.43 11.96
C PRO A 138 -7.27 44.37 10.44
N GLY A 139 -7.21 43.19 9.85
CA GLY A 139 -8.38 42.33 9.73
C GLY A 139 -9.47 42.75 8.77
N ASP A 140 -9.40 43.92 8.15
CA ASP A 140 -10.40 44.27 7.14
C ASP A 140 -9.97 45.42 6.16
N HIS A 141 -8.83 46.09 6.31
CA HIS A 141 -8.66 47.41 5.68
C HIS A 141 -7.26 47.72 5.11
N SER A 142 -7.15 47.64 3.78
CA SER A 142 -6.12 48.35 3.02
C SER A 142 -6.43 49.87 3.00
N LEU A 143 -5.79 50.62 3.89
CA LEU A 143 -5.74 52.08 3.83
C LEU A 143 -4.64 52.52 2.84
N LEU A 144 -5.02 53.11 1.71
CA LEU A 144 -4.09 53.85 0.84
C LEU A 144 -3.85 55.25 1.44
N PRO A 145 -2.61 55.66 1.76
CA PRO A 145 -2.36 56.97 2.34
C PRO A 145 -2.40 58.06 1.26
N ASN A 146 -3.29 59.05 1.42
CA ASN A 146 -3.60 60.08 0.42
C ASN A 146 -3.01 61.46 0.79
N ALA A 147 -1.78 61.49 1.32
CA ALA A 147 -1.24 62.63 2.06
C ALA A 147 -0.06 63.37 1.39
N VAL A 148 0.00 64.70 1.60
CA VAL A 148 1.08 65.59 1.12
C VAL A 148 1.53 66.52 2.26
N CYS A 149 2.82 66.60 2.56
CA CYS A 149 3.35 67.40 3.69
C CYS A 149 4.43 68.38 3.25
N VAL A 150 4.37 69.63 3.76
CA VAL A 150 5.45 70.62 3.65
C VAL A 150 5.68 71.28 5.01
N GLY A 151 6.82 70.99 5.67
CA GLY A 151 7.18 71.65 6.93
C GLY A 151 8.47 71.14 7.58
N ALA A 152 9.23 72.02 8.25
CA ALA A 152 10.33 71.69 9.17
C ALA A 152 10.67 72.91 10.06
N MET A 153 11.06 72.68 11.32
CA MET A 153 11.68 73.68 12.20
C MET A 153 13.18 73.40 12.34
N HIS A 154 14.03 73.98 11.50
CA HIS A 154 15.47 73.98 11.78
C HIS A 154 16.27 75.06 11.05
N ASN A 155 17.47 75.35 11.58
CA ASN A 155 18.50 76.22 11.00
C ASN A 155 18.82 75.86 9.53
N ARG A 156 19.00 76.88 8.70
CA ARG A 156 19.23 76.85 7.23
C ARG A 156 20.40 75.98 6.72
N THR A 157 21.13 75.30 7.60
CA THR A 157 22.33 74.53 7.25
C THR A 157 22.13 73.02 7.20
N GLN A 158 20.95 72.46 7.53
CA GLN A 158 20.83 70.99 7.72
C GLN A 158 19.60 70.26 7.15
N TRP A 159 18.56 70.90 6.58
CA TRP A 159 17.62 70.37 5.56
C TRP A 159 16.35 71.24 5.46
N GLN A 160 15.85 71.52 4.25
CA GLN A 160 14.57 72.24 3.99
C GLN A 160 13.98 71.79 2.65
N ILE A 161 12.69 71.43 2.63
CA ILE A 161 11.90 71.19 1.40
C ILE A 161 11.05 72.45 1.11
N PRO A 162 11.34 73.22 0.04
CA PRO A 162 10.62 74.46 -0.24
C PRO A 162 9.30 74.27 -0.99
N SER A 163 9.10 73.13 -1.67
CA SER A 163 7.84 72.76 -2.32
C SER A 163 7.76 71.26 -2.60
N VAL A 164 6.53 70.75 -2.75
CA VAL A 164 6.20 69.37 -3.13
C VAL A 164 5.16 69.41 -4.24
N VAL A 165 5.39 68.62 -5.30
CA VAL A 165 4.48 68.48 -6.44
C VAL A 165 3.88 67.08 -6.46
N VAL A 166 2.59 67.00 -6.76
CA VAL A 166 1.84 65.76 -6.92
C VAL A 166 1.24 65.73 -8.32
N GLU A 167 1.54 64.69 -9.08
CA GLU A 167 0.91 64.39 -10.36
C GLU A 167 -0.24 63.41 -10.16
N LEU A 168 -1.39 63.66 -10.79
CA LEU A 168 -2.52 62.73 -10.75
C LEU A 168 -2.27 61.53 -11.67
N PRO A 169 -2.79 60.32 -11.35
CA PRO A 169 -2.78 59.19 -12.28
C PRO A 169 -3.45 59.56 -13.62
N ALA A 170 -3.02 58.91 -14.70
CA ALA A 170 -3.52 59.20 -16.04
C ALA A 170 -5.06 59.18 -16.13
N ALA A 171 -5.70 58.21 -15.46
CA ALA A 171 -7.16 58.08 -15.40
C ALA A 171 -7.88 59.26 -14.71
N GLN A 172 -7.18 60.07 -13.92
CA GLN A 172 -7.75 61.19 -13.16
C GLN A 172 -7.42 62.58 -13.74
N LYS A 173 -6.58 62.67 -14.78
CA LYS A 173 -6.22 63.95 -15.43
C LYS A 173 -7.32 64.43 -16.38
N ARG A 174 -8.28 65.18 -15.83
CA ARG A 174 -9.40 65.77 -16.58
C ARG A 174 -9.77 67.16 -16.06
N ALA A 175 -10.76 67.80 -16.68
CA ALA A 175 -11.32 69.04 -16.18
C ALA A 175 -12.21 68.79 -14.96
N TYR A 176 -12.09 69.65 -13.95
CA TYR A 176 -12.89 69.63 -12.74
C TYR A 176 -13.41 71.04 -12.45
N ASN A 177 -14.58 71.15 -11.83
CA ASN A 177 -15.20 72.45 -11.52
C ASN A 177 -14.65 73.08 -10.24
N ASP A 178 -14.38 72.25 -9.23
CA ASP A 178 -13.86 72.65 -7.94
C ASP A 178 -13.09 71.52 -7.26
N VAL A 179 -12.36 71.85 -6.21
CA VAL A 179 -11.64 70.91 -5.34
C VAL A 179 -11.72 71.33 -3.89
N ASN A 180 -11.84 70.38 -2.97
CA ASN A 180 -11.70 70.63 -1.54
C ASN A 180 -10.62 69.73 -0.92
N PHE A 181 -10.01 70.21 0.17
CA PHE A 181 -8.89 69.55 0.85
C PHE A 181 -9.17 69.37 2.33
N VAL A 182 -8.73 68.24 2.88
CA VAL A 182 -8.65 68.02 4.34
C VAL A 182 -7.23 68.30 4.81
N LEU A 183 -7.10 69.21 5.76
CA LEU A 183 -5.84 69.84 6.16
C LEU A 183 -5.56 69.71 7.66
N ALA A 184 -4.28 69.63 8.03
CA ALA A 184 -3.79 69.88 9.39
C ALA A 184 -2.48 70.69 9.41
N ALA A 185 -2.24 71.45 10.47
CA ALA A 185 -0.99 72.19 10.71
C ALA A 185 -0.36 71.85 12.08
N MET A 186 0.97 71.90 12.17
CA MET A 186 1.75 71.27 13.27
C MET A 186 2.03 72.18 14.52
N ASP A 187 2.14 71.52 15.69
CA ASP A 187 2.50 71.95 17.07
C ASP A 187 1.61 72.96 17.84
N MET A 188 1.34 72.67 19.12
CA MET A 188 0.48 73.39 20.09
C MET A 188 1.06 74.74 20.57
N GLY A 189 1.87 75.41 19.75
CA GLY A 189 2.53 76.66 20.14
C GLY A 189 3.09 77.52 19.02
N ASN A 190 3.17 77.03 17.78
CA ASN A 190 3.79 77.74 16.66
C ASN A 190 2.97 77.65 15.37
N ARG A 191 2.21 78.71 15.07
CA ARG A 191 1.41 78.87 13.84
C ARG A 191 2.22 78.58 12.56
N ALA A 192 1.63 77.87 11.60
CA ALA A 192 2.16 77.75 10.24
C ALA A 192 2.24 79.13 9.58
N ARG A 193 3.47 79.56 9.26
CA ARG A 193 3.73 80.88 8.64
C ARG A 193 4.35 80.67 7.25
N ASN A 194 3.66 81.13 6.20
CA ASN A 194 4.13 81.20 4.80
C ASN A 194 3.96 79.92 3.93
N VAL A 195 2.73 79.49 3.61
CA VAL A 195 2.43 78.33 2.72
C VAL A 195 1.46 78.70 1.60
N ARG A 196 1.56 78.06 0.42
CA ARG A 196 0.64 78.14 -0.72
C ARG A 196 0.21 76.76 -1.22
N ILE A 197 -1.04 76.67 -1.66
CA ILE A 197 -1.61 75.55 -2.43
C ILE A 197 -1.83 76.03 -3.87
N VAL A 198 -1.28 75.31 -4.84
CA VAL A 198 -1.28 75.68 -6.26
C VAL A 198 -1.82 74.51 -7.09
N ALA A 199 -2.81 74.76 -7.96
CA ALA A 199 -3.25 73.81 -8.98
C ALA A 199 -2.34 73.90 -10.22
N LEU A 200 -2.01 72.74 -10.77
CA LEU A 200 -1.20 72.60 -11.98
C LEU A 200 -2.06 72.02 -13.11
N TYR A 201 -1.97 72.62 -14.30
CA TYR A 201 -2.80 72.29 -15.46
C TYR A 201 -1.97 72.04 -16.71
N GLY A 202 -2.56 71.33 -17.68
CA GLY A 202 -1.95 71.02 -18.97
C GLY A 202 -1.36 69.60 -19.01
N SER A 203 -0.67 69.24 -20.08
CA SER A 203 -0.10 67.89 -20.25
C SER A 203 1.14 67.64 -19.38
N ASP A 204 1.82 68.70 -18.94
CA ASP A 204 3.11 68.67 -18.23
C ASP A 204 3.08 69.43 -16.88
N GLY A 205 1.90 69.88 -16.44
CA GLY A 205 1.74 70.65 -15.20
C GLY A 205 2.31 72.07 -15.23
N GLY A 206 2.68 72.62 -16.40
CA GLY A 206 3.34 73.92 -16.51
C GLY A 206 2.45 75.15 -16.29
N GLY A 207 1.12 75.00 -16.25
CA GLY A 207 0.20 76.10 -16.03
C GLY A 207 -0.33 76.16 -14.61
N GLU A 208 -0.23 77.30 -13.94
CA GLU A 208 -0.42 77.39 -12.48
C GLU A 208 -1.59 78.30 -12.07
N GLU A 209 -2.28 77.94 -10.99
CA GLU A 209 -3.29 78.75 -10.31
C GLU A 209 -3.14 78.62 -8.80
N ILE A 210 -2.98 79.73 -8.09
CA ILE A 210 -2.87 79.71 -6.62
C ILE A 210 -4.29 79.59 -6.05
N LEU A 211 -4.58 78.44 -5.44
CA LEU A 211 -5.87 78.17 -4.82
C LEU A 211 -5.98 78.80 -3.43
N TYR A 212 -4.89 78.78 -2.66
CA TYR A 212 -4.91 79.27 -1.28
C TYR A 212 -3.52 79.63 -0.71
N SER A 213 -3.42 80.57 0.25
CA SER A 213 -2.13 80.96 0.90
C SER A 213 -2.24 81.50 2.34
N PHE A 214 -1.24 81.24 3.18
CA PHE A 214 -1.02 81.82 4.52
C PHE A 214 0.30 82.63 4.57
N SER A 215 0.34 83.89 5.03
CA SER A 215 1.60 84.65 5.21
C SER A 215 1.52 85.77 6.26
N THR A 216 2.65 86.06 6.94
CA THR A 216 2.77 87.16 7.92
C THR A 216 2.61 88.55 7.32
N ASP A 217 2.89 88.73 6.02
CA ASP A 217 2.77 90.02 5.34
C ASP A 217 1.31 90.32 4.92
N ALA A 218 0.46 89.30 4.92
CA ALA A 218 -0.97 89.38 4.55
C ALA A 218 -1.92 89.28 5.76
N GLY A 219 -1.40 89.22 6.99
CA GLY A 219 -2.19 89.26 8.22
C GLY A 219 -2.96 87.98 8.59
N GLY A 220 -2.58 86.82 8.06
CA GLY A 220 -3.25 85.53 8.33
C GLY A 220 -2.30 84.44 8.83
N SER A 221 -2.79 83.57 9.71
CA SER A 221 -2.14 82.32 10.16
C SER A 221 -3.02 81.13 9.84
N GLY A 222 -2.44 79.97 9.48
CA GLY A 222 -3.21 78.74 9.27
C GLY A 222 -3.83 78.16 10.54
N PRO A 223 -4.83 77.27 10.41
CA PRO A 223 -5.50 76.65 11.55
C PRO A 223 -4.55 75.73 12.31
N LEU A 224 -4.48 75.85 13.63
CA LEU A 224 -3.73 74.93 14.49
C LEU A 224 -4.63 73.77 14.93
N MET A 225 -4.06 72.58 15.05
CA MET A 225 -4.83 71.39 15.44
C MET A 225 -5.50 71.54 16.82
N ASP A 226 -5.00 72.37 17.72
CA ASP A 226 -5.54 72.54 19.08
C ASP A 226 -6.48 73.75 19.26
N GLU A 227 -6.74 74.53 18.20
CA GLU A 227 -7.65 75.67 18.22
C GLU A 227 -8.98 75.36 17.48
N PRO A 228 -10.12 75.98 17.82
CA PRO A 228 -11.35 75.87 17.03
C PRO A 228 -11.16 76.37 15.59
N ALA A 229 -12.01 75.90 14.67
CA ALA A 229 -11.92 76.28 13.25
C ALA A 229 -11.94 77.81 13.05
N PRO A 230 -10.90 78.39 12.42
CA PRO A 230 -10.88 79.82 12.11
C PRO A 230 -11.80 80.14 10.92
N ALA A 231 -12.16 81.41 10.76
CA ALA A 231 -13.06 81.85 9.69
C ALA A 231 -12.58 81.40 8.29
N GLY A 232 -13.48 80.81 7.50
CA GLY A 232 -13.19 80.24 6.18
C GLY A 232 -12.82 78.74 6.21
N PHE A 233 -12.72 78.15 7.40
CA PHE A 233 -12.52 76.71 7.59
C PHE A 233 -13.64 76.12 8.45
N THR A 234 -14.02 74.90 8.14
CA THR A 234 -14.90 74.10 8.97
C THR A 234 -14.10 72.98 9.62
N GLU A 235 -14.43 72.68 10.88
CA GLU A 235 -13.92 71.48 11.54
C GLU A 235 -14.58 70.26 10.90
N VAL A 236 -13.76 69.33 10.42
CA VAL A 236 -14.21 68.06 9.83
C VAL A 236 -14.21 66.97 10.88
N LEU A 237 -13.21 66.99 11.76
CA LEU A 237 -13.05 65.97 12.80
C LEU A 237 -12.30 66.54 14.01
N ALA A 238 -12.89 66.46 15.20
CA ALA A 238 -12.21 66.65 16.47
C ALA A 238 -11.78 65.31 17.08
N MET A 239 -10.49 65.20 17.38
CA MET A 239 -9.83 64.05 17.99
C MET A 239 -9.54 64.35 19.44
N THR A 240 -10.19 63.65 20.36
CA THR A 240 -10.22 64.01 21.79
C THR A 240 -8.99 63.59 22.58
N GLN A 241 -8.09 62.83 21.98
CA GLN A 241 -6.86 62.39 22.62
C GLN A 241 -5.74 62.27 21.56
N VAL A 242 -4.54 62.72 21.92
CA VAL A 242 -3.41 62.88 20.98
C VAL A 242 -2.14 62.33 21.64
N MET A 243 -1.31 61.61 20.86
CA MET A 243 0.05 61.26 21.28
C MET A 243 1.00 62.40 20.93
N SER A 244 1.58 63.04 21.96
CA SER A 244 2.61 64.08 21.80
C SER A 244 3.84 63.71 22.63
N VAL A 245 5.03 63.82 22.02
CA VAL A 245 6.35 63.67 22.65
C VAL A 245 6.87 65.07 23.03
N THR A 246 6.64 65.55 24.25
CA THR A 246 7.59 65.55 25.38
C THR A 246 6.92 66.19 26.61
N THR A 247 7.25 65.94 27.89
CA THR A 247 8.33 65.20 28.56
C THR A 247 7.72 64.32 29.67
N GLY A 248 8.18 63.07 29.83
CA GLY A 248 7.99 62.30 31.07
C GLY A 248 7.87 60.77 30.97
N ALA A 249 7.26 60.21 29.92
CA ALA A 249 7.24 58.76 29.66
C ALA A 249 6.80 58.46 28.22
N THR A 250 7.43 57.46 27.60
CA THR A 250 7.05 56.89 26.29
C THR A 250 5.70 56.17 26.42
N GLY A 251 4.69 56.52 25.61
CA GLY A 251 3.33 55.95 25.67
C GLY A 251 2.25 56.82 26.33
N ALA A 252 2.54 58.08 26.69
CA ALA A 252 1.53 58.96 27.28
C ALA A 252 0.59 59.57 26.23
N VAL A 253 -0.66 59.12 26.24
CA VAL A 253 -1.79 59.88 25.70
C VAL A 253 -2.01 61.13 26.55
N ARG A 254 -2.12 62.30 25.91
CA ARG A 254 -2.69 63.48 26.58
C ARG A 254 -4.16 63.65 26.24
N ALA A 255 -4.96 64.00 27.25
CA ALA A 255 -6.27 64.59 27.04
C ALA A 255 -6.07 66.01 26.49
N GLY A 256 -6.30 66.15 25.18
CA GLY A 256 -6.22 67.40 24.44
C GLY A 256 -6.85 67.17 23.07
N THR A 257 -7.62 68.13 22.57
CA THR A 257 -8.34 67.94 21.30
C THR A 257 -7.48 68.41 20.12
N ALA A 258 -7.05 67.51 19.24
CA ALA A 258 -6.55 67.87 17.91
C ALA A 258 -7.71 67.91 16.91
N ARG A 259 -7.65 68.76 15.88
CA ARG A 259 -8.75 68.99 14.93
C ARG A 259 -8.23 68.99 13.51
N LEU A 260 -8.98 68.37 12.61
CA LEU A 260 -8.78 68.44 11.16
C LEU A 260 -9.77 69.43 10.56
N PHE A 261 -9.31 70.15 9.54
CA PHE A 261 -10.09 71.22 8.92
C PHE A 261 -10.25 70.99 7.42
N ALA A 262 -11.37 71.44 6.87
CA ALA A 262 -11.55 71.64 5.43
C ALA A 262 -11.98 73.08 5.18
N PHE A 263 -11.90 73.53 3.92
CA PHE A 263 -12.47 74.83 3.56
C PHE A 263 -14.00 74.77 3.69
N GLU A 264 -14.61 75.86 4.19
CA GLU A 264 -16.07 75.97 4.33
C GLU A 264 -16.83 75.81 3.00
N ALA A 265 -16.16 76.10 1.88
CA ALA A 265 -16.64 75.83 0.53
C ALA A 265 -15.49 75.28 -0.34
N PRO A 266 -15.76 74.38 -1.31
CA PRO A 266 -14.76 73.94 -2.27
C PRO A 266 -14.10 75.12 -2.99
N LEU A 267 -12.80 75.00 -3.22
CA LEU A 267 -12.01 75.99 -3.95
C LEU A 267 -12.27 75.82 -5.45
N PRO A 268 -12.60 76.90 -6.18
CA PRO A 268 -12.89 76.79 -7.61
C PRO A 268 -11.63 76.38 -8.38
N LEU A 269 -11.82 75.56 -9.41
CA LEU A 269 -10.80 75.24 -10.41
C LEU A 269 -11.19 75.85 -11.76
N ASP A 270 -10.21 76.10 -12.62
CA ASP A 270 -10.46 76.48 -14.00
C ASP A 270 -10.97 75.25 -14.79
N SER A 271 -12.28 75.10 -14.81
CA SER A 271 -13.00 74.00 -15.50
C SER A 271 -12.79 73.96 -17.01
N THR A 272 -12.14 74.97 -17.60
CA THR A 272 -11.77 74.94 -19.02
C THR A 272 -10.42 74.24 -19.27
N ARG A 273 -9.73 73.81 -18.22
CA ARG A 273 -8.38 73.24 -18.28
C ARG A 273 -8.32 71.88 -17.61
N THR A 274 -7.54 70.97 -18.19
CA THR A 274 -7.24 69.66 -17.60
C THR A 274 -6.34 69.85 -16.38
N LEU A 275 -6.83 69.44 -15.21
CA LEU A 275 -6.05 69.37 -14.00
C LEU A 275 -5.02 68.24 -14.12
N TRP A 276 -3.76 68.59 -13.95
CA TRP A 276 -2.63 67.66 -14.02
C TRP A 276 -2.21 67.18 -12.62
N GLY A 277 -2.32 68.07 -11.63
CA GLY A 277 -1.80 67.83 -10.29
C GLY A 277 -1.82 69.07 -9.40
N PHE A 278 -1.16 68.98 -8.25
CA PHE A 278 -1.08 70.06 -7.27
C PHE A 278 0.36 70.30 -6.81
N ARG A 279 0.68 71.54 -6.42
CA ARG A 279 1.93 71.91 -5.77
C ARG A 279 1.66 72.62 -4.45
N ILE A 280 2.35 72.20 -3.41
CA ILE A 280 2.36 72.86 -2.10
C ILE A 280 3.73 73.49 -1.91
N GLU A 281 3.80 74.79 -1.61
CA GLU A 281 5.07 75.51 -1.55
C GLU A 281 5.16 76.51 -0.40
N ASP A 282 6.38 76.74 0.08
CA ASP A 282 6.71 77.80 1.04
C ASP A 282 6.66 79.16 0.34
N ALA A 283 5.75 80.02 0.79
CA ALA A 283 5.52 81.33 0.20
C ALA A 283 6.64 82.34 0.51
N ASN A 284 7.50 82.07 1.50
CA ASN A 284 8.66 82.90 1.83
C ASN A 284 9.81 82.03 2.42
N PRO A 285 10.57 81.32 1.55
CA PRO A 285 11.59 80.37 1.99
C PRO A 285 12.81 81.03 2.64
N ALA A 286 12.94 82.36 2.60
CA ALA A 286 14.11 83.11 3.03
C ALA A 286 14.13 83.53 4.51
N LEU A 287 13.22 83.04 5.38
CA LEU A 287 13.18 83.32 6.83
C LEU A 287 13.84 82.20 7.67
N ASN A 288 14.46 82.53 8.82
CA ASN A 288 15.21 81.60 9.68
C ASN A 288 14.48 81.34 11.01
N TRP A 289 14.51 80.09 11.52
CA TRP A 289 13.96 79.68 12.83
C TRP A 289 12.45 79.95 13.03
N ALA A 290 11.63 79.77 12.00
CA ALA A 290 10.17 79.89 12.08
C ALA A 290 9.49 78.53 11.85
N GLY A 291 8.41 78.26 12.59
CA GLY A 291 7.55 77.09 12.37
C GLY A 291 6.88 77.12 11.00
N ARG A 292 7.03 76.01 10.24
CA ARG A 292 6.47 75.81 8.89
C ARG A 292 5.88 74.40 8.85
N GLY A 293 4.62 74.26 8.42
CA GLY A 293 3.94 72.96 8.41
C GLY A 293 2.52 73.04 7.90
N LEU A 294 2.23 72.33 6.81
CA LEU A 294 0.88 71.99 6.35
C LEU A 294 0.88 70.56 5.82
N THR A 295 -0.07 69.76 6.28
CA THR A 295 -0.32 68.40 5.79
C THR A 295 -1.72 68.35 5.19
N ILE A 296 -1.81 67.83 3.97
CA ILE A 296 -3.06 67.50 3.28
C ILE A 296 -3.27 65.99 3.45
N PHE A 297 -4.48 65.55 3.80
CA PHE A 297 -4.81 64.13 4.03
C PHE A 297 -5.68 63.52 2.93
N ALA A 298 -6.45 64.35 2.22
CA ALA A 298 -7.30 63.93 1.11
C ALA A 298 -7.72 65.15 0.26
N ALA A 299 -8.04 64.90 -1.01
CA ALA A 299 -8.69 65.85 -1.91
C ALA A 299 -9.86 65.20 -2.65
N THR A 300 -10.93 65.96 -2.86
CA THR A 300 -12.10 65.55 -3.65
C THR A 300 -12.42 66.64 -4.67
N ALA A 301 -12.83 66.23 -5.88
CA ALA A 301 -13.13 67.16 -6.98
C ALA A 301 -14.38 66.73 -7.75
N THR A 302 -15.13 67.70 -8.29
CA THR A 302 -16.33 67.45 -9.10
C THR A 302 -16.00 67.46 -10.60
N GLY A 303 -16.30 66.36 -11.30
CA GLY A 303 -16.01 66.21 -12.74
C GLY A 303 -17.17 66.58 -13.68
N ASP A 304 -16.89 66.63 -14.99
CA ASP A 304 -17.89 66.71 -16.08
C ASP A 304 -18.45 65.30 -16.40
N SER A 305 -19.74 65.17 -16.71
CA SER A 305 -20.51 63.91 -16.54
C SER A 305 -20.38 62.82 -17.62
N ASP A 306 -19.46 62.94 -18.59
CA ASP A 306 -19.52 62.16 -19.86
C ASP A 306 -18.23 61.34 -20.20
N ALA A 307 -17.60 60.63 -19.26
CA ALA A 307 -16.45 59.73 -19.54
C ALA A 307 -16.72 58.26 -19.10
N PRO A 308 -16.28 57.23 -19.87
CA PRO A 308 -16.56 55.80 -19.58
C PRO A 308 -15.86 55.31 -18.31
N ALA A 309 -16.51 54.41 -17.56
CA ALA A 309 -16.02 53.83 -16.32
C ALA A 309 -15.23 52.53 -16.57
N TYR A 310 -14.37 52.15 -15.63
CA TYR A 310 -13.62 50.90 -15.68
C TYR A 310 -14.42 49.78 -15.01
N PRO A 311 -14.25 48.51 -15.42
CA PRO A 311 -14.83 47.38 -14.71
C PRO A 311 -14.18 47.24 -13.33
N ILE A 312 -14.83 46.47 -12.45
CA ILE A 312 -14.37 46.19 -11.09
C ILE A 312 -14.24 44.67 -10.94
N ALA A 313 -13.03 44.18 -10.74
CA ALA A 313 -12.76 42.79 -10.38
C ALA A 313 -12.98 42.57 -8.88
N ASP A 314 -13.55 41.41 -8.53
CA ASP A 314 -13.65 40.90 -7.16
C ASP A 314 -13.37 39.39 -7.21
N ALA A 315 -12.24 38.96 -6.65
CA ALA A 315 -11.74 37.60 -6.68
C ALA A 315 -12.29 36.71 -5.53
N GLY A 316 -13.21 37.24 -4.72
CA GLY A 316 -13.76 36.55 -3.56
C GLY A 316 -12.85 36.63 -2.33
N ALA A 317 -13.27 35.97 -1.25
CA ALA A 317 -12.53 35.96 0.01
C ALA A 317 -11.39 34.93 0.00
N ASP A 318 -10.31 35.23 0.74
CA ASP A 318 -9.21 34.30 0.97
C ASP A 318 -9.71 32.99 1.61
N GLN A 319 -9.13 31.87 1.18
CA GLN A 319 -9.54 30.52 1.59
C GLN A 319 -8.41 29.82 2.34
N VAL A 320 -8.76 29.05 3.38
CA VAL A 320 -7.85 28.14 4.07
C VAL A 320 -8.49 26.75 4.03
N ILE A 321 -7.77 25.79 3.48
CA ILE A 321 -8.24 24.42 3.28
C ILE A 321 -7.15 23.47 3.80
N ILE A 322 -7.56 22.39 4.47
CA ILE A 322 -6.63 21.40 5.02
C ILE A 322 -6.61 20.22 4.06
N ASP A 323 -5.42 19.81 3.63
CA ASP A 323 -5.21 18.54 2.94
C ASP A 323 -5.51 17.40 3.91
N SER A 324 -6.72 16.85 3.76
CA SER A 324 -7.32 15.93 4.73
C SER A 324 -7.09 14.45 4.40
N ASP A 325 -6.80 14.14 3.13
CA ASP A 325 -6.47 12.80 2.63
C ASP A 325 -4.96 12.59 2.41
N GLU A 326 -4.15 13.63 2.62
CA GLU A 326 -2.68 13.61 2.55
C GLU A 326 -2.14 13.29 1.16
N ASP A 327 -2.95 13.52 0.10
CA ASP A 327 -2.55 13.26 -1.29
C ASP A 327 -1.64 14.38 -1.87
N GLY A 328 -1.51 15.49 -1.14
CA GLY A 328 -0.68 16.64 -1.47
C GLY A 328 -1.34 17.67 -2.37
N LEU A 329 -2.63 17.55 -2.69
CA LEU A 329 -3.46 18.43 -3.52
C LEU A 329 -4.81 18.71 -2.83
N GLU A 330 -5.51 19.76 -3.23
CA GLU A 330 -6.87 20.03 -2.75
C GLU A 330 -7.70 20.81 -3.77
N ASP A 331 -8.99 20.49 -3.90
CA ASP A 331 -9.91 21.12 -4.84
C ASP A 331 -10.50 22.41 -4.26
N VAL A 332 -10.17 23.54 -4.88
CA VAL A 332 -10.52 24.89 -4.38
C VAL A 332 -11.54 25.57 -5.27
N GLN A 333 -12.68 25.94 -4.68
CA GLN A 333 -13.74 26.67 -5.37
C GLN A 333 -13.46 28.18 -5.38
N LEU A 334 -13.10 28.73 -6.54
CA LEU A 334 -12.96 30.18 -6.74
C LEU A 334 -14.32 30.83 -6.96
N ASP A 335 -14.47 32.12 -6.61
CA ASP A 335 -15.72 32.88 -6.81
C ASP A 335 -15.45 34.35 -7.17
N GLY A 336 -15.67 34.68 -8.44
CA GLY A 336 -15.56 36.02 -9.00
C GLY A 336 -16.89 36.72 -9.23
N SER A 337 -17.99 36.16 -8.72
CA SER A 337 -19.37 36.58 -9.04
C SER A 337 -19.74 37.98 -8.57
N ALA A 338 -18.94 38.58 -7.69
CA ALA A 338 -19.09 39.95 -7.22
C ALA A 338 -18.47 41.00 -8.16
N SER A 339 -17.73 40.58 -9.19
CA SER A 339 -17.17 41.48 -10.20
C SER A 339 -18.29 42.21 -10.97
N ALA A 340 -18.12 43.50 -11.26
CA ALA A 340 -19.16 44.32 -11.89
C ALA A 340 -18.61 45.38 -12.84
N ASP A 341 -19.43 45.76 -13.81
CA ASP A 341 -19.24 46.96 -14.61
C ASP A 341 -20.45 47.88 -14.42
N THR A 342 -20.20 49.16 -14.17
CA THR A 342 -21.23 50.13 -13.80
C THR A 342 -21.88 50.85 -14.98
N ASP A 343 -21.23 50.84 -16.14
CA ASP A 343 -21.77 51.40 -17.40
C ASP A 343 -21.81 50.40 -18.56
N GLY A 344 -21.25 49.19 -18.38
CA GLY A 344 -21.28 48.10 -19.38
C GLY A 344 -21.52 46.69 -18.80
N VAL A 345 -20.98 45.67 -19.47
CA VAL A 345 -21.04 44.25 -19.11
C VAL A 345 -19.65 43.60 -19.15
N LEU A 346 -19.32 42.81 -18.12
CA LEU A 346 -18.08 42.02 -18.11
C LEU A 346 -18.11 40.91 -19.17
N LEU A 347 -17.11 40.89 -20.04
CA LEU A 347 -16.95 39.90 -21.10
C LEU A 347 -16.09 38.70 -20.67
N THR A 348 -15.13 38.88 -19.76
CA THR A 348 -14.19 37.82 -19.36
C THR A 348 -13.94 37.77 -17.86
N HIS A 349 -13.67 36.57 -17.34
CA HIS A 349 -13.15 36.30 -15.99
C HIS A 349 -12.02 35.28 -16.16
N VAL A 350 -10.77 35.72 -15.97
CA VAL A 350 -9.57 34.89 -16.17
C VAL A 350 -8.80 34.82 -14.86
N TRP A 351 -8.57 33.62 -14.36
CA TRP A 351 -7.83 33.37 -13.12
C TRP A 351 -6.42 32.92 -13.47
N THR A 352 -5.43 33.58 -12.87
CA THR A 352 -4.02 33.29 -13.12
C THR A 352 -3.26 33.09 -11.82
N GLU A 353 -2.30 32.18 -11.80
CA GLU A 353 -1.30 32.08 -10.74
C GLU A 353 0.08 32.30 -11.37
N GLU A 354 0.88 33.17 -10.76
CA GLU A 354 2.18 33.61 -11.32
C GLU A 354 2.10 34.12 -12.78
N GLY A 355 0.94 34.64 -13.19
CA GLY A 355 0.67 35.12 -14.54
C GLY A 355 0.36 34.03 -15.58
N ILE A 356 0.25 32.76 -15.16
CA ILE A 356 -0.22 31.64 -15.97
C ILE A 356 -1.71 31.44 -15.71
N GLU A 357 -2.52 31.34 -16.77
CA GLU A 357 -3.95 31.05 -16.64
C GLU A 357 -4.17 29.65 -16.07
N ILE A 358 -4.84 29.58 -14.92
CA ILE A 358 -5.20 28.33 -14.24
C ILE A 358 -6.68 27.98 -14.42
N ALA A 359 -7.55 28.97 -14.63
CA ALA A 359 -8.96 28.76 -14.91
C ALA A 359 -9.61 29.99 -15.58
N CYS A 360 -10.81 29.79 -16.14
CA CYS A 360 -11.65 30.87 -16.63
C CYS A 360 -13.12 30.66 -16.20
N GLY A 361 -13.89 31.74 -16.17
CA GLY A 361 -15.28 31.73 -15.73
C GLY A 361 -15.48 32.30 -14.33
N ILE A 362 -16.75 32.46 -13.95
CA ILE A 362 -17.13 33.21 -12.74
C ILE A 362 -16.77 32.43 -11.47
N ALA A 363 -17.02 31.12 -11.42
CA ALA A 363 -16.76 30.31 -10.23
C ALA A 363 -16.16 28.93 -10.59
N PRO A 364 -14.92 28.86 -11.09
CA PRO A 364 -14.26 27.60 -11.41
C PRO A 364 -13.73 26.89 -10.14
N VAL A 365 -13.57 25.57 -10.22
CA VAL A 365 -12.82 24.77 -9.24
C VAL A 365 -11.41 24.52 -9.80
N VAL A 366 -10.38 24.71 -8.97
CA VAL A 366 -8.98 24.48 -9.30
C VAL A 366 -8.33 23.57 -8.26
N SER A 367 -7.59 22.55 -8.72
CA SER A 367 -6.81 21.68 -7.84
C SER A 367 -5.45 22.32 -7.56
N LEU A 368 -5.13 22.55 -6.30
CA LEU A 368 -3.94 23.28 -5.85
C LEU A 368 -3.11 22.43 -4.86
N PRO A 369 -1.78 22.33 -5.03
CA PRO A 369 -0.92 21.64 -4.07
C PRO A 369 -0.95 22.20 -2.64
N VAL A 370 -0.47 21.41 -1.67
CA VAL A 370 -0.25 21.88 -0.29
C VAL A 370 0.81 22.98 -0.25
N ALA A 371 0.34 24.22 -0.36
CA ALA A 371 1.09 25.46 -0.27
C ALA A 371 0.12 26.65 -0.21
N PRO A 372 0.61 27.84 0.17
CA PRO A 372 -0.09 29.08 -0.12
C PRO A 372 0.02 29.44 -1.62
N HIS A 373 -1.12 29.69 -2.23
CA HIS A 373 -1.34 30.06 -3.62
C HIS A 373 -1.89 31.48 -3.73
N THR A 374 -1.34 32.28 -4.66
CA THR A 374 -1.88 33.62 -4.94
C THR A 374 -2.51 33.62 -6.33
N VAL A 375 -3.84 33.63 -6.37
CA VAL A 375 -4.60 33.58 -7.62
C VAL A 375 -5.15 34.96 -7.95
N THR A 376 -4.91 35.42 -9.17
CA THR A 376 -5.37 36.73 -9.69
C THR A 376 -6.53 36.53 -10.66
N LEU A 377 -7.70 37.07 -10.33
CA LEU A 377 -8.80 37.28 -11.27
C LEU A 377 -8.54 38.54 -12.10
N THR A 378 -8.71 38.46 -13.41
CA THR A 378 -8.77 39.61 -14.33
C THR A 378 -10.08 39.60 -15.08
N VAL A 379 -10.79 40.73 -15.02
CA VAL A 379 -12.04 40.95 -15.76
C VAL A 379 -11.85 42.04 -16.82
N ALA A 380 -12.55 41.90 -17.94
CA ALA A 380 -12.55 42.88 -19.03
C ALA A 380 -13.98 43.20 -19.45
N ASP A 381 -14.26 44.44 -19.78
CA ASP A 381 -15.56 44.89 -20.29
C ASP A 381 -15.62 44.94 -21.83
N GLU A 382 -16.76 45.37 -22.39
CA GLU A 382 -16.94 45.54 -23.83
C GLU A 382 -16.15 46.70 -24.46
N ASP A 383 -15.70 47.65 -23.66
CA ASP A 383 -14.90 48.80 -24.08
C ASP A 383 -13.40 48.49 -24.08
N GLY A 384 -13.02 47.27 -23.67
CA GLY A 384 -11.65 46.76 -23.65
C GLY A 384 -10.85 47.28 -22.45
N LEU A 385 -11.53 47.82 -21.44
CA LEU A 385 -10.95 48.18 -20.16
C LEU A 385 -10.90 46.93 -19.28
N THR A 386 -9.88 46.85 -18.43
CA THR A 386 -9.64 45.68 -17.59
C THR A 386 -9.39 46.10 -16.15
N ASP A 387 -9.81 45.26 -15.22
CA ASP A 387 -9.46 45.37 -13.81
C ASP A 387 -9.10 43.98 -13.28
N SER A 388 -8.30 43.94 -12.22
CA SER A 388 -7.80 42.69 -11.63
C SER A 388 -7.87 42.73 -10.12
N ASP A 389 -8.15 41.57 -9.53
CA ASP A 389 -8.18 41.36 -8.09
C ASP A 389 -7.51 40.02 -7.73
N THR A 390 -7.05 39.87 -6.49
CA THR A 390 -6.30 38.68 -6.04
C THR A 390 -6.95 38.02 -4.84
N VAL A 391 -6.98 36.70 -4.83
CA VAL A 391 -7.36 35.85 -3.69
C VAL A 391 -6.17 34.98 -3.25
N LEU A 392 -5.96 34.87 -1.95
CA LEU A 392 -5.00 33.95 -1.34
C LEU A 392 -5.69 32.65 -0.95
N ILE A 393 -5.11 31.52 -1.34
CA ILE A 393 -5.59 30.19 -0.98
C ILE A 393 -4.47 29.49 -0.22
N ASP A 394 -4.69 29.11 1.02
CA ASP A 394 -3.72 28.36 1.84
C ASP A 394 -4.19 26.91 1.96
N VAL A 395 -3.58 26.01 1.18
CA VAL A 395 -3.76 24.56 1.34
C VAL A 395 -2.72 24.08 2.35
N ALA A 396 -3.16 23.78 3.57
CA ALA A 396 -2.30 23.45 4.71
C ALA A 396 -2.17 21.94 4.93
N PRO A 397 -0.99 21.43 5.35
CA PRO A 397 -0.82 20.03 5.70
C PRO A 397 -1.54 19.68 7.01
N LEU A 398 -1.89 18.41 7.18
CA LEU A 398 -2.51 17.90 8.40
C LEU A 398 -1.63 18.16 9.65
N PRO A 399 -2.20 18.57 10.82
CA PRO A 399 -1.44 18.76 12.04
C PRO A 399 -0.71 17.50 12.52
N ALA A 400 0.56 17.64 12.93
CA ALA A 400 1.33 16.55 13.52
C ALA A 400 0.70 16.07 14.85
N GLY A 401 0.62 14.76 15.05
CA GLY A 401 -0.01 14.13 16.22
C GLY A 401 -1.53 13.88 16.06
N THR A 402 -2.11 14.15 14.89
CA THR A 402 -3.53 13.82 14.65
C THR A 402 -3.71 12.29 14.65
N PRO A 403 -4.72 11.73 15.34
CA PRO A 403 -4.94 10.29 15.35
C PRO A 403 -5.36 9.78 13.97
N VAL A 404 -5.10 8.51 13.71
CA VAL A 404 -5.58 7.78 12.55
C VAL A 404 -6.84 7.01 12.95
N ALA A 405 -7.95 7.29 12.25
CA ALA A 405 -9.17 6.50 12.34
C ALA A 405 -9.11 5.39 11.29
N ASP A 406 -9.50 4.20 11.68
CA ASP A 406 -9.69 3.03 10.81
C ASP A 406 -10.98 2.36 11.27
N ALA A 407 -12.02 2.43 10.44
CA ALA A 407 -13.36 1.88 10.65
C ALA A 407 -13.47 0.41 10.20
N GLY A 408 -12.39 -0.16 9.67
CA GLY A 408 -12.37 -1.47 9.06
C GLY A 408 -13.00 -1.50 7.66
N PRO A 409 -12.92 -2.65 6.96
CA PRO A 409 -13.44 -2.78 5.60
C PRO A 409 -14.98 -2.79 5.56
N ASP A 410 -15.53 -2.40 4.40
CA ASP A 410 -16.97 -2.53 4.09
C ASP A 410 -17.49 -3.95 4.39
N GLN A 411 -18.69 -4.03 4.98
CA GLN A 411 -19.28 -5.28 5.41
C GLN A 411 -20.58 -5.61 4.69
N SER A 412 -20.81 -6.90 4.53
CA SER A 412 -22.03 -7.43 3.94
C SER A 412 -22.50 -8.63 4.76
N VAL A 413 -23.68 -8.50 5.39
CA VAL A 413 -24.27 -9.52 6.27
C VAL A 413 -25.70 -9.82 5.85
N ALA A 414 -26.22 -11.01 6.20
CA ALA A 414 -27.62 -11.35 5.98
C ALA A 414 -28.41 -11.39 7.29
N ASP A 415 -29.68 -10.97 7.25
CA ASP A 415 -30.63 -11.31 8.32
C ASP A 415 -30.93 -12.81 8.25
N THR A 416 -30.24 -13.62 9.05
CA THR A 416 -30.38 -15.09 9.07
C THR A 416 -31.60 -15.57 9.86
N THR A 417 -32.22 -14.68 10.64
CA THR A 417 -33.30 -15.04 11.59
C THR A 417 -34.67 -14.50 11.20
N ASN A 418 -34.76 -13.81 10.05
CA ASN A 418 -35.97 -13.14 9.58
C ASN A 418 -36.49 -12.12 10.61
N SER A 419 -35.58 -11.46 11.32
CA SER A 419 -35.90 -10.51 12.38
C SER A 419 -36.13 -9.07 11.85
N GLY A 420 -35.78 -8.81 10.58
CA GLY A 420 -35.79 -7.49 9.97
C GLY A 420 -34.48 -6.73 10.12
N GLY A 421 -33.42 -7.38 10.61
CA GLY A 421 -32.08 -6.83 10.79
C GLY A 421 -31.05 -7.92 11.11
N ALA A 422 -29.78 -7.55 11.21
CA ALA A 422 -28.68 -8.44 11.55
C ALA A 422 -27.76 -7.79 12.60
N GLU A 423 -27.14 -8.61 13.45
CA GLU A 423 -26.05 -8.16 14.30
C GLU A 423 -24.77 -8.02 13.47
N VAL A 424 -24.06 -6.91 13.64
CA VAL A 424 -22.86 -6.53 12.90
C VAL A 424 -21.78 -6.16 13.90
N ALA A 425 -20.60 -6.77 13.75
CA ALA A 425 -19.42 -6.41 14.51
C ALA A 425 -18.66 -5.29 13.79
N LEU A 426 -18.61 -4.10 14.39
CA LEU A 426 -17.80 -2.99 13.92
C LEU A 426 -16.48 -3.01 14.68
N ASP A 427 -15.36 -3.00 13.96
CA ASP A 427 -14.04 -3.07 14.54
C ASP A 427 -13.14 -1.94 14.02
N GLY A 428 -12.82 -1.02 14.92
CA GLY A 428 -11.90 0.08 14.69
C GLY A 428 -10.64 -0.04 15.53
N SER A 429 -10.27 -1.27 15.91
CA SER A 429 -9.04 -1.56 16.66
C SER A 429 -7.76 -1.20 15.89
N GLY A 430 -7.82 -1.07 14.56
CA GLY A 430 -6.74 -0.55 13.72
C GLY A 430 -6.44 0.94 13.94
N SER A 431 -7.34 1.68 14.60
CA SER A 431 -7.12 3.11 14.89
C SER A 431 -6.00 3.31 15.91
N TYR A 432 -5.09 4.24 15.63
CA TYR A 432 -3.96 4.55 16.50
C TYR A 432 -3.63 6.04 16.53
N ASP A 433 -2.87 6.44 17.54
CA ASP A 433 -2.34 7.79 17.69
C ASP A 433 -0.80 7.71 17.61
N PRO A 434 -0.14 8.38 16.64
CA PRO A 434 1.30 8.35 16.47
C PRO A 434 2.13 8.87 17.67
N ASP A 435 1.58 9.79 18.48
CA ASP A 435 2.29 10.39 19.62
C ASP A 435 1.56 10.28 20.96
N GLY A 436 0.44 9.56 21.00
CA GLY A 436 -0.34 9.33 22.20
C GLY A 436 -1.20 8.06 22.20
N THR A 437 -2.46 8.20 22.60
CA THR A 437 -3.44 7.14 22.83
C THR A 437 -4.84 7.60 22.43
N ILE A 438 -5.60 6.72 21.79
CA ILE A 438 -7.03 6.95 21.53
C ILE A 438 -7.81 6.88 22.86
N VAL A 439 -8.48 7.96 23.24
CA VAL A 439 -9.28 8.05 24.47
C VAL A 439 -10.78 7.89 24.22
N SER A 440 -11.24 8.03 22.97
CA SER A 440 -12.64 7.84 22.59
C SER A 440 -12.75 7.31 21.17
N ALA A 441 -13.72 6.42 20.96
CA ALA A 441 -14.13 5.89 19.66
C ALA A 441 -15.67 5.84 19.64
N VAL A 442 -16.31 6.54 18.70
CA VAL A 442 -17.77 6.65 18.60
C VAL A 442 -18.20 6.30 17.18
N TRP A 443 -19.18 5.39 17.06
CA TRP A 443 -19.75 4.98 15.78
C TRP A 443 -21.08 5.70 15.55
N THR A 444 -21.27 6.27 14.37
CA THR A 444 -22.52 6.92 13.99
C THR A 444 -23.06 6.37 12.67
N ASP A 445 -24.34 6.05 12.59
CA ASP A 445 -25.04 5.74 11.34
C ASP A 445 -25.80 6.99 10.88
N ASN A 446 -25.46 7.51 9.70
CA ASN A 446 -26.05 8.75 9.17
C ASN A 446 -26.01 9.93 10.17
N GLY A 447 -24.90 10.06 10.90
CA GLY A 447 -24.67 11.10 11.92
C GLY A 447 -25.38 10.88 13.27
N VAL A 448 -26.03 9.74 13.49
CA VAL A 448 -26.63 9.36 14.78
C VAL A 448 -25.76 8.33 15.48
N ALA A 449 -25.31 8.63 16.70
CA ALA A 449 -24.48 7.69 17.48
C ALA A 449 -25.23 6.37 17.78
N ILE A 450 -24.62 5.26 17.37
CA ILE A 450 -25.15 3.89 17.53
C ILE A 450 -24.38 3.08 18.57
N ALA A 451 -23.08 3.35 18.74
CA ALA A 451 -22.22 2.64 19.69
C ALA A 451 -20.97 3.46 20.06
N ALA A 452 -20.28 3.05 21.13
CA ALA A 452 -19.01 3.63 21.57
C ALA A 452 -18.06 2.51 22.05
N GLY A 453 -16.78 2.64 21.73
CA GLY A 453 -15.75 1.60 21.88
C GLY A 453 -15.09 1.28 20.54
N GLN A 454 -13.85 0.78 20.56
CA GLN A 454 -13.13 0.42 19.33
C GLN A 454 -13.75 -0.80 18.64
N THR A 455 -14.13 -1.83 19.39
CA THR A 455 -14.83 -3.01 18.85
C THR A 455 -16.19 -3.16 19.51
N VAL A 456 -17.27 -3.17 18.72
CA VAL A 456 -18.67 -3.17 19.20
C VAL A 456 -19.56 -4.03 18.30
N ALA A 457 -20.63 -4.61 18.88
CA ALA A 457 -21.68 -5.28 18.12
C ALA A 457 -22.95 -4.41 18.12
N VAL A 458 -23.52 -4.17 16.94
CA VAL A 458 -24.75 -3.38 16.74
C VAL A 458 -25.75 -4.15 15.89
N THR A 459 -27.05 -4.01 16.18
CA THR A 459 -28.09 -4.55 15.29
C THR A 459 -28.50 -3.48 14.29
N LEU A 460 -28.28 -3.75 13.01
CA LEU A 460 -28.67 -2.88 11.90
C LEU A 460 -29.89 -3.45 11.18
N ALA A 461 -30.78 -2.59 10.72
CA ALA A 461 -31.95 -3.01 9.97
C ALA A 461 -31.55 -3.49 8.57
N VAL A 462 -32.42 -4.24 7.88
CA VAL A 462 -32.18 -4.58 6.46
C VAL A 462 -32.07 -3.29 5.63
N GLY A 463 -30.96 -3.12 4.90
CA GLY A 463 -30.63 -1.90 4.18
C GLY A 463 -29.13 -1.68 4.02
N VAL A 464 -28.75 -0.53 3.46
CA VAL A 464 -27.36 -0.05 3.39
C VAL A 464 -27.20 1.04 4.44
N HIS A 465 -26.12 0.95 5.23
CA HIS A 465 -25.78 1.85 6.32
C HIS A 465 -24.38 2.42 6.08
N ASP A 466 -24.26 3.75 6.02
CA ASP A 466 -22.98 4.44 5.96
C ASP A 466 -22.61 4.83 7.40
N ILE A 467 -21.65 4.08 7.97
CA ILE A 467 -21.30 4.19 9.39
C ILE A 467 -19.95 4.88 9.51
N THR A 468 -19.92 5.98 10.25
CA THR A 468 -18.69 6.74 10.54
C THR A 468 -18.14 6.35 11.90
N LEU A 469 -16.89 5.90 11.97
CA LEU A 469 -16.09 5.88 13.19
C LEU A 469 -15.49 7.27 13.40
N THR A 470 -15.62 7.84 14.60
CA THR A 470 -14.89 9.02 15.05
C THR A 470 -13.98 8.64 16.21
N VAL A 471 -12.67 8.80 16.05
CA VAL A 471 -11.69 8.62 17.12
C VAL A 471 -11.25 9.96 17.68
N THR A 472 -10.91 9.99 18.97
CA THR A 472 -10.34 11.16 19.65
C THR A 472 -9.12 10.71 20.45
N ASP A 473 -8.03 11.44 20.32
CA ASP A 473 -6.79 11.19 21.07
C ASP A 473 -6.77 11.86 22.46
N ASN A 474 -5.67 11.68 23.20
CA ASN A 474 -5.47 12.32 24.50
C ASN A 474 -5.22 13.84 24.46
N ASP A 475 -4.95 14.39 23.28
CA ASP A 475 -4.72 15.83 23.06
C ASP A 475 -6.00 16.55 22.59
N GLY A 476 -7.09 15.79 22.38
CA GLY A 476 -8.40 16.27 21.98
C GLY A 476 -8.58 16.42 20.47
N LEU A 477 -7.63 15.96 19.64
CA LEU A 477 -7.75 15.91 18.19
C LEU A 477 -8.62 14.72 17.78
N THR A 478 -9.29 14.85 16.64
CA THR A 478 -10.24 13.84 16.16
C THR A 478 -10.01 13.51 14.70
N ARG A 479 -10.21 12.26 14.32
CA ARG A 479 -10.30 11.82 12.92
C ARG A 479 -11.49 10.89 12.74
N THR A 480 -11.97 10.81 11.51
CA THR A 480 -13.07 9.93 11.13
C THR A 480 -12.65 8.98 10.04
N ASP A 481 -13.30 7.83 10.00
CA ASP A 481 -13.25 6.89 8.88
C ASP A 481 -14.64 6.27 8.69
N ASP A 482 -14.99 5.93 7.46
CA ASP A 482 -16.33 5.44 7.10
C ASP A 482 -16.29 3.96 6.69
N VAL A 483 -17.30 3.22 7.09
CA VAL A 483 -17.54 1.83 6.66
C VAL A 483 -18.98 1.68 6.15
N THR A 484 -19.13 1.09 4.96
CA THR A 484 -20.43 0.75 4.39
C THR A 484 -20.85 -0.63 4.86
N VAL A 485 -21.99 -0.72 5.53
CA VAL A 485 -22.57 -2.01 5.95
C VAL A 485 -23.87 -2.28 5.20
N THR A 486 -23.87 -3.34 4.40
CA THR A 486 -25.08 -3.83 3.72
C THR A 486 -25.67 -5.01 4.48
N VAL A 487 -26.89 -4.85 4.99
CA VAL A 487 -27.69 -5.92 5.60
C VAL A 487 -28.71 -6.43 4.59
N ALA A 488 -28.48 -7.62 4.05
CA ALA A 488 -29.41 -8.29 3.15
C ALA A 488 -30.64 -8.83 3.90
N ALA A 489 -31.80 -8.82 3.21
CA ALA A 489 -33.02 -9.38 3.74
C ALA A 489 -32.89 -10.89 3.99
N TYR A 490 -33.71 -11.44 4.88
CA TYR A 490 -33.76 -12.90 5.05
C TYR A 490 -34.13 -13.63 3.76
N GLN A 491 -33.40 -14.71 3.49
CA GLN A 491 -33.65 -15.68 2.43
C GLN A 491 -33.68 -17.06 3.09
N ALA A 492 -34.70 -17.86 2.77
CA ALA A 492 -34.79 -19.24 3.24
C ALA A 492 -33.90 -20.12 2.35
N PRO A 493 -32.90 -20.84 2.91
CA PRO A 493 -31.99 -21.69 2.14
C PRO A 493 -32.72 -22.69 1.25
N ALA A 494 -32.28 -22.82 0.00
CA ALA A 494 -32.72 -23.86 -0.91
C ALA A 494 -31.59 -24.88 -1.13
N VAL A 495 -31.97 -26.14 -1.36
CA VAL A 495 -31.06 -27.22 -1.73
C VAL A 495 -31.31 -27.60 -3.19
N TYR A 496 -30.26 -27.58 -4.00
CA TYR A 496 -30.28 -28.02 -5.39
C TYR A 496 -29.43 -29.27 -5.57
N HIS A 497 -29.93 -30.24 -6.31
CA HIS A 497 -29.22 -31.48 -6.62
C HIS A 497 -28.73 -31.47 -8.06
N VAL A 498 -27.52 -32.00 -8.27
CA VAL A 498 -26.92 -32.17 -9.58
C VAL A 498 -26.53 -33.63 -9.77
N ASP A 499 -27.01 -34.26 -10.84
CA ASP A 499 -26.72 -35.65 -11.19
C ASP A 499 -26.35 -35.73 -12.68
N ALA A 500 -25.09 -36.07 -12.96
CA ALA A 500 -24.55 -36.17 -14.32
C ALA A 500 -25.25 -37.25 -15.17
N ALA A 501 -25.71 -38.34 -14.55
CA ALA A 501 -26.27 -39.50 -15.24
C ALA A 501 -27.80 -39.42 -15.36
N GLY A 502 -28.49 -38.96 -14.32
CA GLY A 502 -29.95 -38.93 -14.21
C GLY A 502 -30.61 -37.55 -14.38
N GLY A 503 -29.85 -36.45 -14.29
CA GLY A 503 -30.38 -35.09 -14.29
C GLY A 503 -30.70 -34.51 -15.68
N ASP A 504 -31.45 -33.40 -15.69
CA ASP A 504 -31.72 -32.56 -16.87
C ASP A 504 -31.65 -31.08 -16.47
N ASP A 505 -30.94 -30.25 -17.23
CA ASP A 505 -30.83 -28.81 -16.96
C ASP A 505 -32.15 -28.04 -17.18
N ALA A 506 -33.17 -28.71 -17.75
CA ALA A 506 -34.55 -28.23 -17.82
C ALA A 506 -35.38 -28.49 -16.55
N ASN A 507 -34.88 -29.30 -15.61
CA ASN A 507 -35.55 -29.57 -14.33
C ASN A 507 -35.52 -28.34 -13.40
N ASP A 508 -36.14 -28.46 -12.23
CA ASP A 508 -36.11 -27.41 -11.19
C ASP A 508 -34.91 -27.54 -10.23
N GLY A 509 -34.19 -28.66 -10.27
CA GLY A 509 -33.02 -28.92 -9.45
C GLY A 509 -33.35 -29.48 -8.08
N GLY A 510 -34.61 -29.83 -7.78
CA GLY A 510 -34.93 -30.56 -6.55
C GLY A 510 -34.41 -32.00 -6.60
N GLU A 511 -34.32 -32.67 -5.45
CA GLU A 511 -33.82 -34.06 -5.34
C GLU A 511 -34.49 -35.04 -6.32
N ALA A 512 -35.82 -34.95 -6.49
CA ALA A 512 -36.57 -35.83 -7.40
C ALA A 512 -36.40 -35.48 -8.89
N ALA A 513 -35.89 -34.29 -9.20
CA ALA A 513 -35.67 -33.78 -10.56
C ALA A 513 -34.39 -32.93 -10.58
N PRO A 514 -33.21 -33.56 -10.44
CA PRO A 514 -31.95 -32.84 -10.30
C PRO A 514 -31.56 -32.16 -11.62
N PHE A 515 -30.74 -31.11 -11.53
CA PHE A 515 -30.04 -30.57 -12.68
C PHE A 515 -29.02 -31.59 -13.20
N ARG A 516 -28.61 -31.45 -14.47
CA ARG A 516 -27.58 -32.30 -15.05
C ARG A 516 -26.17 -31.74 -14.85
N THR A 517 -26.05 -30.42 -14.78
CA THR A 517 -24.76 -29.71 -14.75
C THR A 517 -24.63 -28.81 -13.53
N ILE A 518 -23.42 -28.74 -12.97
CA ILE A 518 -23.10 -27.83 -11.86
C ILE A 518 -23.28 -26.38 -12.31
N SER A 519 -22.89 -26.04 -13.55
CA SER A 519 -23.06 -24.70 -14.14
C SER A 519 -24.52 -24.23 -14.14
N LYS A 520 -25.48 -25.15 -14.29
CA LYS A 520 -26.91 -24.83 -14.18
C LYS A 520 -27.33 -24.55 -12.74
N ALA A 521 -26.83 -25.33 -11.78
CA ALA A 521 -27.13 -25.16 -10.36
C ALA A 521 -26.57 -23.84 -9.80
N VAL A 522 -25.29 -23.52 -10.08
CA VAL A 522 -24.68 -22.26 -9.62
C VAL A 522 -25.36 -21.03 -10.20
N ALA A 523 -26.03 -21.15 -11.35
CA ALA A 523 -26.83 -20.06 -11.92
C ALA A 523 -28.20 -19.85 -11.24
N ALA A 524 -28.65 -20.81 -10.42
CA ALA A 524 -29.95 -20.78 -9.75
C ALA A 524 -29.89 -20.32 -8.28
N VAL A 525 -28.72 -20.46 -7.65
CA VAL A 525 -28.53 -20.20 -6.21
C VAL A 525 -28.54 -18.72 -5.82
N LYS A 526 -28.86 -18.50 -4.56
CA LYS A 526 -28.70 -17.27 -3.79
C LYS A 526 -27.84 -17.55 -2.56
N TYR A 527 -27.43 -16.49 -1.85
CA TYR A 527 -26.76 -16.62 -0.55
C TYR A 527 -27.52 -17.56 0.38
N GLY A 528 -26.80 -18.41 1.13
CA GLY A 528 -27.35 -19.43 2.01
C GLY A 528 -27.78 -20.74 1.33
N ASP A 529 -27.88 -20.80 -0.01
CA ASP A 529 -28.27 -22.03 -0.71
C ASP A 529 -27.14 -23.08 -0.76
N THR A 530 -27.53 -24.35 -0.89
CA THR A 530 -26.61 -25.49 -1.05
C THR A 530 -26.83 -26.20 -2.38
N ILE A 531 -25.73 -26.60 -3.02
CA ILE A 531 -25.70 -27.45 -4.22
C ILE A 531 -25.08 -28.79 -3.82
N VAL A 532 -25.90 -29.83 -3.82
CA VAL A 532 -25.48 -31.22 -3.60
C VAL A 532 -25.12 -31.83 -4.96
N VAL A 533 -23.87 -32.27 -5.11
CA VAL A 533 -23.35 -32.84 -6.35
C VAL A 533 -23.19 -34.35 -6.20
N HIS A 534 -23.99 -35.10 -6.94
CA HIS A 534 -23.95 -36.57 -6.95
C HIS A 534 -22.81 -37.11 -7.83
N GLU A 535 -22.50 -38.39 -7.65
CA GLU A 535 -21.47 -39.15 -8.32
C GLU A 535 -21.52 -38.95 -9.85
N GLY A 536 -20.36 -38.63 -10.42
CA GLY A 536 -20.26 -38.39 -11.85
C GLY A 536 -19.08 -37.51 -12.23
N ILE A 537 -18.79 -37.47 -13.53
CA ILE A 537 -17.75 -36.61 -14.10
C ILE A 537 -18.41 -35.42 -14.80
N TYR A 538 -18.26 -34.26 -14.19
CA TYR A 538 -18.74 -32.96 -14.67
C TYR A 538 -17.61 -32.27 -15.43
N ARG A 539 -17.72 -32.26 -16.77
CA ARG A 539 -16.67 -31.74 -17.65
C ARG A 539 -16.89 -30.25 -17.95
N GLY A 540 -15.88 -29.43 -17.68
CA GLY A 540 -15.88 -28.00 -18.00
C GLY A 540 -15.74 -27.09 -16.77
N VAL A 541 -15.96 -25.79 -16.99
CA VAL A 541 -15.77 -24.74 -15.98
C VAL A 541 -17.08 -24.46 -15.22
N VAL A 542 -16.95 -24.34 -13.91
CA VAL A 542 -17.97 -23.83 -12.98
C VAL A 542 -17.60 -22.39 -12.61
N THR A 543 -18.35 -21.43 -13.14
CA THR A 543 -18.18 -20.00 -12.80
C THR A 543 -19.21 -19.59 -11.76
N LEU A 544 -18.76 -19.09 -10.61
CA LEU A 544 -19.63 -18.68 -9.51
C LEU A 544 -20.22 -17.28 -9.82
N PRO A 545 -21.55 -17.12 -9.92
CA PRO A 545 -22.12 -15.88 -10.44
C PRO A 545 -22.41 -14.82 -9.38
N ALA A 546 -22.56 -15.20 -8.11
CA ALA A 546 -22.99 -14.36 -6.99
C ALA A 546 -22.14 -14.61 -5.73
N SER A 547 -22.23 -13.74 -4.73
CA SER A 547 -21.60 -13.93 -3.42
C SER A 547 -22.61 -14.42 -2.39
N GLY A 548 -22.14 -15.17 -1.40
CA GLY A 548 -22.84 -15.37 -0.12
C GLY A 548 -22.64 -14.19 0.83
N TYR A 549 -23.03 -14.38 2.09
CA TYR A 549 -22.74 -13.46 3.20
C TYR A 549 -22.12 -14.21 4.37
N ALA A 550 -21.51 -13.49 5.31
CA ALA A 550 -21.10 -14.07 6.59
C ALA A 550 -22.30 -14.75 7.28
N GLY A 551 -22.12 -15.98 7.76
CA GLY A 551 -23.19 -16.81 8.34
C GLY A 551 -24.25 -17.32 7.33
N SER A 552 -24.11 -17.03 6.05
CA SER A 552 -24.96 -17.55 4.97
C SER A 552 -24.16 -17.71 3.67
N PRO A 553 -23.10 -18.54 3.68
CA PRO A 553 -22.34 -18.83 2.48
C PRO A 553 -23.19 -19.59 1.46
N ILE A 554 -22.76 -19.58 0.21
CA ILE A 554 -23.29 -20.52 -0.80
C ILE A 554 -22.40 -21.75 -0.79
N THR A 555 -22.99 -22.94 -0.68
CA THR A 555 -22.23 -24.17 -0.53
C THR A 555 -22.36 -25.05 -1.77
N ILE A 556 -21.24 -25.55 -2.28
CA ILE A 556 -21.20 -26.69 -3.20
C ILE A 556 -20.59 -27.85 -2.43
N VAL A 557 -21.34 -28.93 -2.28
CA VAL A 557 -20.94 -30.08 -1.48
C VAL A 557 -21.17 -31.37 -2.25
N ALA A 558 -20.27 -32.34 -2.10
CA ALA A 558 -20.52 -33.69 -2.57
C ALA A 558 -21.71 -34.32 -1.84
N ALA A 559 -22.51 -35.11 -2.54
CA ALA A 559 -23.47 -35.98 -1.88
C ALA A 559 -22.74 -36.97 -0.95
N GLU A 560 -23.38 -37.32 0.17
CA GLU A 560 -22.75 -38.13 1.22
C GLU A 560 -22.22 -39.47 0.68
N GLY A 561 -20.93 -39.74 0.90
CA GLY A 561 -20.26 -40.97 0.45
C GLY A 561 -20.05 -41.06 -1.07
N GLU A 562 -20.47 -40.07 -1.84
CA GLU A 562 -20.31 -39.99 -3.29
C GLU A 562 -19.05 -39.20 -3.68
N ARG A 563 -18.53 -39.45 -4.89
CA ARG A 563 -17.29 -38.82 -5.40
C ARG A 563 -17.56 -38.08 -6.70
N PRO A 564 -18.07 -36.84 -6.64
CA PRO A 564 -18.24 -36.01 -7.83
C PRO A 564 -16.90 -35.45 -8.31
N VAL A 565 -16.68 -35.51 -9.63
CA VAL A 565 -15.44 -35.06 -10.27
C VAL A 565 -15.72 -33.88 -11.19
N VAL A 566 -15.04 -32.76 -10.97
CA VAL A 566 -14.96 -31.63 -11.91
C VAL A 566 -13.69 -31.79 -12.74
N SER A 567 -13.85 -32.07 -14.03
CA SER A 567 -12.75 -32.43 -14.92
C SER A 567 -12.49 -31.40 -16.02
N GLY A 568 -11.21 -31.04 -16.16
CA GLY A 568 -10.68 -30.25 -17.26
C GLY A 568 -10.34 -31.04 -18.53
N ALA A 569 -10.63 -32.35 -18.55
CA ALA A 569 -10.37 -33.23 -19.68
C ALA A 569 -11.65 -33.61 -20.44
N GLY A 570 -11.47 -34.01 -21.70
CA GLY A 570 -12.47 -34.68 -22.51
C GLY A 570 -12.20 -36.19 -22.56
N GLU A 571 -13.26 -36.99 -22.67
CA GLU A 571 -13.14 -38.43 -22.87
C GLU A 571 -12.61 -38.74 -24.27
N VAL A 572 -11.61 -39.62 -24.37
CA VAL A 572 -11.06 -40.13 -25.62
C VAL A 572 -11.66 -41.51 -25.88
N ALA A 573 -12.61 -41.56 -26.81
CA ALA A 573 -13.36 -42.77 -27.14
C ALA A 573 -13.22 -43.15 -28.63
N GLY A 574 -13.75 -44.32 -29.01
CA GLY A 574 -13.74 -44.79 -30.40
C GLY A 574 -12.44 -45.47 -30.83
N TRP A 575 -11.79 -46.15 -29.90
CA TRP A 575 -10.50 -46.79 -30.11
C TRP A 575 -10.51 -47.86 -31.21
N THR A 576 -9.44 -47.88 -32.01
CA THR A 576 -9.22 -48.87 -33.08
C THR A 576 -7.76 -49.33 -33.05
N ALA A 577 -7.53 -50.63 -33.15
CA ALA A 577 -6.17 -51.20 -33.24
C ALA A 577 -5.43 -50.70 -34.50
N CYS A 578 -4.15 -50.38 -34.36
CA CYS A 578 -3.32 -49.88 -35.46
C CYS A 578 -2.78 -50.99 -36.36
N SER A 579 -2.55 -50.64 -37.63
CA SER A 579 -1.75 -51.43 -38.58
C SER A 579 -0.31 -50.92 -38.63
N PRO A 580 0.66 -51.73 -39.12
CA PRO A 580 2.06 -51.31 -39.21
C PRO A 580 2.25 -50.00 -39.97
N ALA A 581 1.49 -49.77 -41.04
CA ALA A 581 1.62 -48.57 -41.86
C ALA A 581 1.19 -47.29 -41.13
N GLU A 582 0.27 -47.38 -40.17
CA GLU A 582 -0.28 -46.23 -39.46
C GLU A 582 0.62 -45.76 -38.31
N VAL A 583 1.53 -46.63 -37.85
CA VAL A 583 2.50 -46.33 -36.77
C VAL A 583 3.94 -46.38 -37.30
N ASN A 584 4.14 -46.00 -38.57
CA ASN A 584 5.46 -45.93 -39.21
C ASN A 584 6.32 -47.20 -39.08
N ASN A 585 5.67 -48.36 -39.15
CA ASN A 585 6.24 -49.70 -38.97
C ASN A 585 6.89 -49.95 -37.59
N ASN A 586 6.39 -49.28 -36.54
CA ASN A 586 6.75 -49.60 -35.18
C ASN A 586 6.56 -51.14 -34.94
N PRO A 587 7.60 -51.86 -34.49
CA PRO A 587 7.52 -53.31 -34.27
C PRO A 587 6.49 -53.73 -33.21
N ARG A 588 6.01 -52.78 -32.40
CA ARG A 588 5.02 -52.95 -31.34
C ARG A 588 3.59 -52.60 -31.78
N TYR A 589 3.35 -52.34 -33.06
CA TYR A 589 2.04 -51.90 -33.59
C TYR A 589 0.82 -52.69 -33.10
N ALA A 590 0.98 -53.98 -32.80
CA ALA A 590 -0.11 -54.84 -32.34
C ALA A 590 -0.68 -54.46 -30.97
N ASN A 591 0.06 -53.66 -30.19
CA ASN A 591 -0.36 -53.18 -28.88
C ASN A 591 -0.83 -51.71 -28.91
N ILE A 592 -0.74 -51.05 -30.07
CA ILE A 592 -1.04 -49.63 -30.21
C ILE A 592 -2.44 -49.46 -30.76
N TYR A 593 -3.24 -48.66 -30.07
CA TYR A 593 -4.59 -48.27 -30.47
C TYR A 593 -4.59 -46.78 -30.83
N ARG A 594 -5.60 -46.37 -31.61
CA ARG A 594 -5.81 -44.96 -31.95
C ARG A 594 -7.25 -44.52 -31.78
N ALA A 595 -7.42 -43.22 -31.55
CA ALA A 595 -8.69 -42.52 -31.57
C ALA A 595 -8.49 -41.12 -32.17
N ASP A 596 -9.51 -40.58 -32.85
CA ASP A 596 -9.50 -39.22 -33.37
C ASP A 596 -10.40 -38.32 -32.52
N ILE A 597 -9.88 -37.18 -32.07
CA ILE A 597 -10.58 -36.22 -31.20
C ILE A 597 -10.50 -34.79 -31.78
N ALA A 598 -11.35 -33.89 -31.29
CA ALA A 598 -11.50 -32.55 -31.83
C ALA A 598 -10.54 -31.49 -31.22
N TRP A 599 -9.62 -31.89 -30.34
CA TRP A 599 -8.70 -31.00 -29.64
C TRP A 599 -7.32 -31.66 -29.49
N LYS A 600 -6.26 -30.86 -29.28
CA LYS A 600 -4.90 -31.36 -29.01
C LYS A 600 -4.71 -31.56 -27.50
N PRO A 601 -4.65 -32.79 -26.98
CA PRO A 601 -4.32 -33.02 -25.58
C PRO A 601 -2.85 -32.69 -25.31
N SER A 602 -2.61 -32.01 -24.20
CA SER A 602 -1.26 -31.83 -23.64
C SER A 602 -0.86 -32.96 -22.69
N ALA A 603 -1.85 -33.60 -22.06
CA ALA A 603 -1.72 -34.74 -21.16
C ALA A 603 -2.82 -35.78 -21.46
N LEU A 604 -2.53 -37.05 -21.16
CA LEU A 604 -3.44 -38.18 -21.34
C LEU A 604 -3.45 -39.02 -20.06
N PHE A 605 -4.62 -39.55 -19.70
CA PHE A 605 -4.84 -40.32 -18.48
C PHE A 605 -5.65 -41.58 -18.81
N GLU A 606 -5.34 -42.71 -18.18
CA GLU A 606 -6.12 -43.96 -18.25
C GLU A 606 -6.49 -44.37 -16.83
N ASP A 607 -7.78 -44.47 -16.53
CA ASP A 607 -8.30 -44.78 -15.18
C ASP A 607 -7.67 -43.92 -14.08
N ASN A 608 -7.59 -42.61 -14.35
CA ASN A 608 -6.99 -41.56 -13.51
C ASN A 608 -5.47 -41.67 -13.32
N GLN A 609 -4.79 -42.58 -14.04
CA GLN A 609 -3.33 -42.67 -14.05
C GLN A 609 -2.77 -41.81 -15.18
N PRO A 610 -1.82 -40.90 -14.91
CA PRO A 610 -1.16 -40.14 -15.97
C PRO A 610 -0.34 -41.07 -16.88
N LEU A 611 -0.39 -40.81 -18.18
CA LEU A 611 0.31 -41.58 -19.19
C LEU A 611 1.55 -40.87 -19.71
N THR A 612 2.59 -41.64 -20.03
CA THR A 612 3.87 -41.12 -20.48
C THR A 612 3.82 -40.78 -21.96
N LYS A 613 4.17 -39.55 -22.32
CA LYS A 613 4.35 -39.21 -23.73
C LYS A 613 5.61 -39.91 -24.26
N ALA A 614 5.47 -40.73 -25.30
CA ALA A 614 6.55 -41.58 -25.79
C ALA A 614 7.75 -40.76 -26.22
N ARG A 615 8.94 -41.16 -25.75
CA ARG A 615 10.19 -40.38 -25.80
C ARG A 615 11.39 -41.26 -26.09
N THR A 616 12.40 -40.70 -26.74
CA THR A 616 13.75 -41.29 -26.80
C THR A 616 14.37 -41.17 -25.39
N PRO A 617 15.41 -41.97 -25.01
CA PRO A 617 15.89 -42.05 -23.64
C PRO A 617 15.95 -40.70 -22.95
N TRP A 618 15.47 -40.68 -21.72
CA TRP A 618 15.07 -39.47 -21.00
C TRP A 618 16.22 -38.46 -20.72
N ARG A 619 17.47 -38.76 -21.09
CA ARG A 619 18.64 -37.89 -20.82
C ARG A 619 19.68 -37.91 -21.94
N HIS A 620 19.75 -36.83 -22.71
CA HIS A 620 20.86 -36.53 -23.61
C HIS A 620 21.54 -35.22 -23.20
N PRO A 621 22.88 -35.17 -23.04
CA PRO A 621 23.59 -33.91 -22.93
C PRO A 621 23.48 -33.17 -24.26
N ALA A 622 23.10 -31.90 -24.24
CA ALA A 622 23.19 -31.07 -25.44
C ALA A 622 24.67 -30.90 -25.84
N ASP A 623 24.97 -30.64 -27.12
CA ASP A 623 26.33 -30.23 -27.56
C ASP A 623 26.43 -28.69 -27.59
N GLY A 624 25.30 -28.02 -27.76
CA GLY A 624 25.13 -26.58 -27.64
C GLY A 624 23.88 -26.08 -28.39
N GLY A 625 23.63 -24.78 -28.34
CA GLY A 625 22.47 -24.20 -28.99
C GLY A 625 22.43 -22.68 -28.99
N THR A 626 21.26 -22.15 -29.30
CA THR A 626 20.89 -20.73 -29.17
C THR A 626 19.59 -20.63 -28.39
N THR A 627 19.08 -19.41 -28.18
CA THR A 627 17.75 -19.21 -27.56
C THR A 627 16.61 -19.86 -28.35
N THR A 628 16.86 -20.31 -29.59
CA THR A 628 15.86 -20.84 -30.53
C THR A 628 16.28 -22.16 -31.18
N SER A 629 17.39 -22.76 -30.76
CA SER A 629 17.88 -24.01 -31.36
C SER A 629 18.70 -24.85 -30.40
N LEU A 630 18.71 -26.16 -30.67
CA LEU A 630 19.57 -27.13 -30.03
C LEU A 630 20.27 -27.94 -31.11
N THR A 631 21.57 -28.15 -30.95
CA THR A 631 22.41 -28.97 -31.83
C THR A 631 23.04 -30.09 -31.03
N ASP A 632 22.93 -31.31 -31.56
CA ASP A 632 23.58 -32.49 -30.99
C ASP A 632 23.79 -33.55 -32.09
N PRO A 633 25.03 -33.69 -32.61
CA PRO A 633 25.34 -34.65 -33.67
C PRO A 633 25.37 -36.11 -33.22
N VAL A 634 25.30 -36.38 -31.91
CA VAL A 634 25.36 -37.74 -31.35
C VAL A 634 23.96 -38.34 -31.23
N HIS A 635 22.99 -37.55 -30.77
CA HIS A 635 21.65 -38.05 -30.46
C HIS A 635 20.58 -37.58 -31.44
N ILE A 636 20.80 -36.48 -32.19
CA ILE A 636 19.91 -36.05 -33.29
C ILE A 636 20.47 -36.60 -34.60
N THR A 637 20.10 -37.83 -34.93
CA THR A 637 20.70 -38.59 -36.05
C THR A 637 19.73 -38.92 -37.18
N GLU A 638 18.44 -38.65 -36.98
CA GLU A 638 17.40 -38.92 -37.96
C GLU A 638 17.54 -38.02 -39.20
N PRO A 639 16.96 -38.42 -40.34
CA PRO A 639 16.95 -37.56 -41.53
C PRO A 639 16.27 -36.21 -41.25
N GLY A 640 16.80 -35.15 -41.88
CA GLY A 640 16.20 -33.81 -41.81
C GLY A 640 14.71 -33.84 -42.14
N GLY A 641 13.92 -33.10 -41.36
CA GLY A 641 12.45 -33.11 -41.42
C GLY A 641 11.77 -34.12 -40.51
N TYR A 642 12.46 -35.15 -39.99
CA TYR A 642 11.85 -36.16 -39.13
C TYR A 642 11.13 -35.56 -37.92
N TRP A 643 11.82 -34.72 -37.13
CA TRP A 643 11.25 -34.08 -35.95
C TRP A 643 10.31 -32.89 -36.24
N SER A 644 10.34 -32.33 -37.45
CA SER A 644 9.51 -31.16 -37.81
C SER A 644 8.01 -31.45 -37.91
N ASP A 645 7.62 -32.73 -37.90
CA ASP A 645 6.23 -33.17 -38.05
C ASP A 645 5.62 -33.51 -36.68
N GLY A 646 5.35 -32.48 -35.88
CA GLY A 646 4.77 -32.62 -34.53
C GLY A 646 5.71 -33.18 -33.45
N GLY A 647 7.01 -33.31 -33.73
CA GLY A 647 7.99 -33.68 -32.72
C GLY A 647 8.13 -32.60 -31.65
N GLU A 648 8.41 -33.00 -30.42
CA GLU A 648 8.58 -32.11 -29.29
C GLU A 648 9.94 -32.32 -28.63
N VAL A 649 10.50 -31.25 -28.06
CA VAL A 649 11.73 -31.29 -27.26
C VAL A 649 11.43 -30.76 -25.87
N PHE A 650 11.89 -31.50 -24.86
CA PHE A 650 12.03 -30.98 -23.51
C PHE A 650 13.51 -30.66 -23.27
N MET A 651 13.80 -29.51 -22.67
CA MET A 651 15.15 -29.08 -22.30
C MET A 651 15.17 -28.65 -20.84
N TRP A 652 16.24 -29.00 -20.16
CA TRP A 652 16.63 -28.44 -18.88
C TRP A 652 17.85 -27.53 -19.07
N ILE A 653 17.70 -26.27 -18.71
CA ILE A 653 18.75 -25.25 -18.80
C ILE A 653 19.25 -24.96 -17.40
N ARG A 654 20.43 -25.50 -17.08
CA ARG A 654 21.08 -25.44 -15.77
C ARG A 654 21.41 -24.02 -15.36
N SER A 655 21.91 -23.20 -16.30
CA SER A 655 22.34 -21.82 -16.03
C SER A 655 21.20 -20.91 -15.54
N GLY A 656 19.98 -21.20 -15.96
CA GLY A 656 18.77 -20.51 -15.51
C GLY A 656 17.90 -21.35 -14.57
N THR A 657 18.36 -22.53 -14.13
CA THR A 657 17.59 -23.50 -13.31
C THR A 657 16.14 -23.71 -13.80
N THR A 658 15.94 -23.70 -15.11
CA THR A 658 14.63 -23.68 -15.75
C THR A 658 14.49 -24.88 -16.69
N HIS A 659 13.24 -25.21 -17.01
CA HIS A 659 12.92 -26.23 -17.98
C HIS A 659 11.97 -25.67 -19.04
N HIS A 660 12.03 -26.26 -20.23
CA HIS A 660 11.25 -25.79 -21.36
C HIS A 660 10.76 -26.97 -22.18
N HIS A 661 9.46 -26.98 -22.42
CA HIS A 661 8.85 -27.85 -23.40
C HIS A 661 8.54 -27.04 -24.67
N ARG A 662 8.92 -27.55 -25.83
CA ARG A 662 8.79 -26.84 -27.12
C ARG A 662 8.42 -27.79 -28.25
N GLU A 663 7.53 -27.34 -29.12
CA GLU A 663 7.32 -27.96 -30.42
C GLU A 663 8.50 -27.67 -31.34
N ILE A 664 8.95 -28.69 -32.08
CA ILE A 664 10.07 -28.58 -33.01
C ILE A 664 9.56 -28.02 -34.33
N LEU A 665 9.97 -26.79 -34.64
CA LEU A 665 9.56 -26.07 -35.85
C LEU A 665 10.31 -26.58 -37.10
N THR A 666 11.61 -26.83 -36.97
CA THR A 666 12.43 -27.37 -38.07
C THR A 666 13.51 -28.31 -37.55
N HIS A 667 13.88 -29.29 -38.38
CA HIS A 667 14.94 -30.26 -38.13
C HIS A 667 15.84 -30.37 -39.38
N THR A 668 17.10 -29.93 -39.27
CA THR A 668 18.08 -29.97 -40.37
C THR A 668 19.42 -30.50 -39.88
N GLY A 669 19.87 -31.64 -40.40
CA GLY A 669 21.11 -32.26 -39.95
C GLY A 669 20.98 -32.69 -38.49
N SER A 670 21.86 -32.20 -37.63
CA SER A 670 21.85 -32.47 -36.18
C SER A 670 21.26 -31.33 -35.36
N THR A 671 20.51 -30.42 -36.00
CA THR A 671 19.98 -29.21 -35.36
C THR A 671 18.46 -29.20 -35.46
N ILE A 672 17.81 -28.94 -34.33
CA ILE A 672 16.39 -28.64 -34.22
C ILE A 672 16.20 -27.16 -33.85
N THR A 673 15.11 -26.56 -34.32
CA THR A 673 14.73 -25.18 -33.98
C THR A 673 13.35 -25.13 -33.36
N PHE A 674 13.13 -24.21 -32.43
CA PHE A 674 11.90 -24.04 -31.67
C PHE A 674 11.65 -22.55 -31.38
N THR A 675 10.50 -22.22 -30.78
CA THR A 675 10.23 -20.85 -30.30
C THR A 675 11.16 -20.47 -29.15
N ASP A 676 11.50 -19.18 -29.06
CA ASP A 676 12.50 -18.66 -28.11
C ASP A 676 12.27 -19.17 -26.66
N LEU A 677 13.36 -19.52 -25.98
CA LEU A 677 13.34 -19.98 -24.57
C LEU A 677 12.96 -18.86 -23.60
N GLY A 678 13.18 -17.60 -23.96
CA GLY A 678 13.01 -16.43 -23.10
C GLY A 678 14.27 -16.13 -22.29
N TYR A 679 14.37 -14.90 -21.76
CA TYR A 679 15.42 -14.43 -20.83
C TYR A 679 16.89 -14.59 -21.29
N GLY A 680 17.15 -14.88 -22.57
CA GLY A 680 18.49 -14.96 -23.14
C GLY A 680 19.23 -16.28 -22.86
N TRP A 681 18.52 -17.31 -22.41
CA TRP A 681 19.09 -18.62 -22.11
C TRP A 681 19.48 -19.42 -23.36
N THR A 682 20.61 -20.11 -23.33
CA THR A 682 21.12 -20.94 -24.46
C THR A 682 21.56 -22.32 -23.97
N PRO A 683 21.17 -23.42 -24.65
CA PRO A 683 21.63 -24.75 -24.31
C PRO A 683 23.16 -24.90 -24.42
N ASP A 684 23.79 -25.51 -23.42
CA ASP A 684 25.22 -25.83 -23.38
C ASP A 684 25.51 -27.34 -23.14
N ALA A 685 26.79 -27.71 -23.07
CA ALA A 685 27.22 -29.11 -22.96
C ALA A 685 26.84 -29.82 -21.66
N GLU A 686 26.38 -29.07 -20.65
CA GLU A 686 25.97 -29.55 -19.33
C GLU A 686 24.45 -29.59 -19.18
N ASP A 687 23.71 -29.08 -20.16
CA ASP A 687 22.25 -29.08 -20.20
C ASP A 687 21.71 -30.43 -20.73
N LEU A 688 20.55 -30.85 -20.21
CA LEU A 688 19.93 -32.13 -20.55
C LEU A 688 18.67 -31.92 -21.37
N TYR A 689 18.44 -32.79 -22.35
CA TYR A 689 17.22 -32.76 -23.15
C TYR A 689 16.75 -34.17 -23.51
N TRP A 690 15.49 -34.28 -23.94
CA TRP A 690 14.98 -35.45 -24.65
C TRP A 690 14.01 -35.03 -25.76
N LEU A 691 13.78 -35.94 -26.69
CA LEU A 691 12.86 -35.77 -27.81
C LEU A 691 11.67 -36.71 -27.64
N GLN A 692 10.48 -36.23 -27.97
CA GLN A 692 9.24 -36.96 -27.73
C GLN A 692 8.19 -36.70 -28.82
N ASN A 693 7.01 -37.33 -28.62
CA ASN A 693 5.84 -37.22 -29.49
C ASN A 693 6.03 -37.82 -30.90
N LYS A 694 6.60 -39.03 -30.98
CA LYS A 694 6.70 -39.81 -32.22
C LYS A 694 6.19 -41.22 -32.02
N VAL A 695 5.32 -41.68 -32.92
CA VAL A 695 4.65 -42.97 -32.80
C VAL A 695 5.63 -44.16 -32.86
N GLU A 696 6.79 -43.94 -33.48
CA GLU A 696 7.91 -44.87 -33.51
C GLU A 696 8.55 -45.11 -32.15
N LEU A 697 8.37 -44.19 -31.19
CA LEU A 697 8.94 -44.25 -29.84
C LEU A 697 8.06 -45.01 -28.85
N ILE A 698 6.80 -45.30 -29.19
CA ILE A 698 5.92 -46.10 -28.31
C ILE A 698 6.53 -47.50 -28.18
N ASP A 699 7.03 -47.86 -26.99
CA ASP A 699 7.73 -49.12 -26.78
C ASP A 699 7.36 -49.88 -25.50
N GLU A 700 6.57 -49.26 -24.61
CA GLU A 700 6.03 -49.89 -23.40
C GLU A 700 4.56 -49.52 -23.08
N PRO A 701 3.86 -50.30 -22.23
CA PRO A 701 2.53 -49.94 -21.76
C PRO A 701 2.51 -48.58 -21.04
N GLY A 702 1.50 -47.77 -21.33
CA GLY A 702 1.34 -46.40 -20.82
C GLY A 702 1.89 -45.32 -21.74
N ASP A 703 2.59 -45.69 -22.81
CA ASP A 703 3.09 -44.74 -23.81
C ASP A 703 1.97 -44.21 -24.72
N TRP A 704 1.99 -42.90 -24.97
CA TRP A 704 1.10 -42.28 -25.94
C TRP A 704 1.78 -41.18 -26.77
N VAL A 705 1.20 -40.86 -27.92
CA VAL A 705 1.57 -39.70 -28.73
C VAL A 705 0.32 -39.09 -29.39
N VAL A 706 0.46 -37.87 -29.90
CA VAL A 706 -0.60 -37.18 -30.65
C VAL A 706 -0.10 -36.61 -31.96
N ALA A 707 -0.88 -36.79 -33.03
CA ALA A 707 -0.59 -36.28 -34.37
C ALA A 707 -1.75 -35.41 -34.90
N ASP A 708 -1.42 -34.35 -35.64
CA ASP A 708 -2.41 -33.53 -36.36
C ASP A 708 -2.87 -34.26 -37.62
N ASN A 709 -4.18 -34.41 -37.82
CA ASN A 709 -4.73 -34.98 -39.05
C ASN A 709 -4.78 -33.96 -40.21
N GLY A 710 -4.54 -32.68 -39.93
CA GLY A 710 -4.55 -31.57 -40.90
C GLY A 710 -5.94 -31.07 -41.26
N ASP A 711 -6.98 -31.57 -40.58
CA ASP A 711 -8.40 -31.22 -40.78
C ASP A 711 -9.07 -30.62 -39.53
N GLY A 712 -8.27 -30.26 -38.52
CA GLY A 712 -8.73 -29.77 -37.23
C GLY A 712 -9.05 -30.87 -36.21
N THR A 713 -8.80 -32.14 -36.55
CA THR A 713 -8.83 -33.25 -35.61
C THR A 713 -7.42 -33.74 -35.27
N TRP A 714 -7.29 -34.38 -34.13
CA TRP A 714 -6.04 -34.91 -33.61
C TRP A 714 -6.17 -36.40 -33.40
N ARG A 715 -5.18 -37.15 -33.87
CA ARG A 715 -5.08 -38.59 -33.65
C ARG A 715 -4.23 -38.88 -32.44
N VAL A 716 -4.84 -39.48 -31.43
CA VAL A 716 -4.14 -40.03 -30.27
C VAL A 716 -3.75 -41.47 -30.58
N PHE A 717 -2.50 -41.82 -30.32
CA PHE A 717 -2.02 -43.20 -30.31
C PHE A 717 -1.64 -43.58 -28.89
N LEU A 718 -2.05 -44.77 -28.44
CA LEU A 718 -1.88 -45.23 -27.07
C LEU A 718 -1.49 -46.71 -27.06
N TRP A 719 -0.49 -47.08 -26.27
CA TRP A 719 -0.35 -48.42 -25.73
C TRP A 719 -0.96 -48.44 -24.31
N PRO A 720 -2.13 -49.06 -24.10
CA PRO A 720 -2.82 -49.03 -22.80
C PRO A 720 -2.02 -49.69 -21.68
N LEU A 721 -2.20 -49.24 -20.44
CA LEU A 721 -1.47 -49.71 -19.25
C LEU A 721 -1.61 -51.22 -19.05
N ALA A 722 -2.82 -51.76 -19.21
CA ALA A 722 -3.09 -53.19 -19.10
C ALA A 722 -2.59 -53.99 -20.33
N GLY A 723 -2.15 -53.32 -21.39
CA GLY A 723 -1.72 -53.93 -22.65
C GLY A 723 -2.85 -54.57 -23.46
N GLU A 724 -4.11 -54.22 -23.15
CA GLU A 724 -5.30 -54.69 -23.85
C GLU A 724 -6.06 -53.56 -24.57
N ASP A 725 -7.27 -53.83 -25.05
CA ASP A 725 -8.09 -52.83 -25.76
C ASP A 725 -8.59 -51.75 -24.77
N PRO A 726 -8.36 -50.46 -25.03
CA PRO A 726 -8.71 -49.38 -24.09
C PRO A 726 -10.21 -49.07 -24.04
N THR A 727 -11.06 -49.70 -24.85
CA THR A 727 -12.52 -49.43 -24.88
C THR A 727 -13.22 -49.71 -23.53
N GLY A 728 -12.63 -50.53 -22.66
CA GLY A 728 -13.13 -50.81 -21.32
C GLY A 728 -12.63 -49.86 -20.22
N HIS A 729 -11.75 -48.92 -20.56
CA HIS A 729 -11.06 -48.03 -19.64
C HIS A 729 -11.49 -46.58 -19.85
N LEU A 730 -11.48 -45.78 -18.78
CA LEU A 730 -11.70 -44.34 -18.89
C LEU A 730 -10.40 -43.68 -19.36
N VAL A 731 -10.33 -43.35 -20.66
CA VAL A 731 -9.21 -42.57 -21.19
C VAL A 731 -9.62 -41.10 -21.34
N GLU A 732 -8.87 -40.20 -20.72
CA GLU A 732 -9.13 -38.76 -20.73
C GLU A 732 -7.95 -37.98 -21.29
N GLY A 733 -8.22 -36.98 -22.13
CA GLY A 733 -7.22 -36.06 -22.66
C GLY A 733 -7.54 -34.62 -22.28
N SER A 734 -6.55 -33.86 -21.80
CA SER A 734 -6.73 -32.46 -21.39
C SER A 734 -7.32 -31.63 -22.54
N ALA A 735 -8.36 -30.83 -22.28
CA ALA A 735 -9.18 -30.22 -23.35
C ALA A 735 -9.24 -28.68 -23.32
N ASN A 736 -8.54 -28.03 -22.38
CA ASN A 736 -8.48 -26.58 -22.18
C ASN A 736 -9.85 -25.89 -22.16
N PHE A 737 -10.53 -25.95 -21.00
CA PHE A 737 -11.84 -25.33 -20.82
C PHE A 737 -11.80 -23.89 -20.27
N GLY A 738 -10.62 -23.40 -19.87
CA GLY A 738 -10.45 -22.09 -19.24
C GLY A 738 -9.39 -22.12 -18.14
N PRO A 739 -9.18 -20.98 -17.48
CA PRO A 739 -8.06 -20.80 -16.56
C PRO A 739 -8.22 -21.44 -15.18
N PHE A 740 -9.47 -21.73 -14.80
CA PHE A 740 -9.86 -22.39 -13.56
C PHE A 740 -11.03 -23.32 -13.86
N LEU A 741 -11.09 -24.48 -13.21
CA LEU A 741 -12.27 -25.35 -13.24
C LEU A 741 -13.36 -24.84 -12.30
N ILE A 742 -12.98 -24.36 -11.11
CA ILE A 742 -13.87 -23.60 -10.23
C ILE A 742 -13.38 -22.15 -10.20
N ALA A 743 -14.16 -21.26 -10.81
CA ALA A 743 -13.80 -19.85 -10.98
C ALA A 743 -14.71 -18.94 -10.14
N TRP A 744 -14.18 -18.33 -9.08
CA TRP A 744 -14.96 -17.43 -8.22
C TRP A 744 -14.89 -15.95 -8.62
N GLY A 745 -13.93 -15.53 -9.46
CA GLY A 745 -13.83 -14.12 -9.86
C GLY A 745 -13.65 -13.22 -8.63
N ASN A 746 -14.55 -12.25 -8.47
CA ASN A 746 -14.63 -11.37 -7.30
C ASN A 746 -15.83 -11.70 -6.38
N ARG A 747 -16.26 -12.96 -6.35
CA ARG A 747 -17.35 -13.43 -5.49
C ARG A 747 -16.80 -13.94 -4.18
N SER A 748 -17.59 -13.80 -3.12
CA SER A 748 -17.18 -14.05 -1.73
C SER A 748 -18.13 -15.01 -1.03
N HIS A 749 -17.71 -15.56 0.10
CA HIS A 749 -18.53 -16.45 0.96
C HIS A 749 -19.08 -17.66 0.21
N TRP A 750 -18.18 -18.45 -0.37
CA TRP A 750 -18.50 -19.77 -0.91
C TRP A 750 -17.77 -20.85 -0.13
N VAL A 751 -18.44 -21.98 0.05
CA VAL A 751 -17.84 -23.21 0.56
C VAL A 751 -17.84 -24.23 -0.58
N ILE A 752 -16.67 -24.80 -0.87
CA ILE A 752 -16.47 -25.86 -1.85
C ILE A 752 -15.98 -27.08 -1.06
N ASP A 753 -16.79 -28.14 -1.04
CA ASP A 753 -16.64 -29.24 -0.10
C ASP A 753 -16.76 -30.60 -0.79
N GLY A 754 -15.78 -31.49 -0.57
CA GLY A 754 -15.86 -32.88 -1.01
C GLY A 754 -15.68 -33.12 -2.52
N LEU A 755 -15.25 -32.14 -3.30
CA LEU A 755 -15.10 -32.30 -4.75
C LEU A 755 -13.73 -32.83 -5.16
N GLU A 756 -13.68 -33.66 -6.20
CA GLU A 756 -12.44 -33.93 -6.93
C GLU A 756 -12.30 -32.94 -8.10
N ILE A 757 -11.18 -32.21 -8.18
CA ILE A 757 -10.93 -31.17 -9.18
C ILE A 757 -9.64 -31.48 -9.92
N ARG A 758 -9.74 -31.86 -11.20
CA ARG A 758 -8.58 -32.42 -11.92
C ARG A 758 -8.49 -32.15 -13.42
N HIS A 759 -7.30 -32.39 -13.96
CA HIS A 759 -7.01 -32.41 -15.40
C HIS A 759 -7.24 -31.07 -16.13
N SER A 760 -7.22 -29.96 -15.40
CA SER A 760 -7.14 -28.63 -16.01
C SER A 760 -5.83 -28.47 -16.78
N THR A 761 -5.84 -27.76 -17.90
CA THR A 761 -4.59 -27.33 -18.55
C THR A 761 -3.93 -26.15 -17.83
N GLU A 762 -4.69 -25.49 -16.96
CA GLU A 762 -4.26 -24.39 -16.11
C GLU A 762 -4.60 -24.77 -14.66
N ASN A 763 -5.24 -23.90 -13.88
CA ASN A 763 -5.43 -24.09 -12.45
C ASN A 763 -6.69 -24.93 -12.13
N GLY A 764 -6.74 -25.50 -10.92
CA GLY A 764 -7.89 -26.23 -10.39
C GLY A 764 -9.01 -25.28 -9.95
N ALA A 765 -8.86 -24.65 -8.79
CA ALA A 765 -9.83 -23.70 -8.23
C ALA A 765 -9.15 -22.36 -7.94
N GLY A 766 -9.77 -21.24 -8.34
CA GLY A 766 -9.10 -19.95 -8.21
C GLY A 766 -9.77 -18.73 -8.85
N SER A 767 -9.05 -17.62 -8.76
CA SER A 767 -9.34 -16.38 -9.49
C SER A 767 -8.08 -15.54 -9.70
N TRP A 768 -8.03 -14.81 -10.82
CA TRP A 768 -7.08 -13.72 -11.05
C TRP A 768 -7.64 -12.34 -10.69
N SER A 769 -8.91 -12.27 -10.31
CA SER A 769 -9.60 -11.01 -10.02
C SER A 769 -9.60 -10.75 -8.52
N ALA A 770 -9.02 -9.61 -8.11
CA ALA A 770 -9.10 -9.12 -6.73
C ALA A 770 -10.55 -8.89 -6.27
N GLY A 771 -10.76 -8.85 -4.95
CA GLY A 771 -12.03 -8.50 -4.31
C GLY A 771 -12.88 -9.68 -3.85
N ALA A 772 -12.46 -10.93 -4.10
CA ALA A 772 -13.06 -12.08 -3.45
C ALA A 772 -12.49 -12.26 -2.03
N HIS A 773 -13.34 -12.70 -1.10
CA HIS A 773 -12.97 -13.00 0.28
C HIS A 773 -13.81 -14.14 0.87
N HIS A 774 -13.33 -14.78 1.93
CA HIS A 774 -14.01 -15.86 2.64
C HIS A 774 -14.45 -17.01 1.72
N ILE A 775 -13.60 -17.40 0.78
CA ILE A 775 -13.77 -18.65 0.04
C ILE A 775 -13.12 -19.77 0.85
N THR A 776 -13.91 -20.78 1.18
CA THR A 776 -13.49 -21.99 1.86
C THR A 776 -13.42 -23.13 0.85
N ILE A 777 -12.28 -23.81 0.80
CA ILE A 777 -12.12 -25.08 0.09
C ILE A 777 -11.77 -26.13 1.13
N ARG A 778 -12.63 -27.14 1.28
CA ARG A 778 -12.39 -28.20 2.25
C ARG A 778 -12.70 -29.58 1.72
N ASN A 779 -12.06 -30.59 2.30
CA ASN A 779 -12.27 -32.00 1.97
C ASN A 779 -12.18 -32.30 0.45
N CYS A 780 -11.45 -31.49 -0.32
CA CYS A 780 -11.34 -31.63 -1.76
C CYS A 780 -10.08 -32.40 -2.16
N MET A 781 -10.16 -33.07 -3.31
CA MET A 781 -9.02 -33.72 -3.95
C MET A 781 -8.67 -32.94 -5.23
N ILE A 782 -7.55 -32.22 -5.22
CA ILE A 782 -7.22 -31.27 -6.28
C ILE A 782 -5.89 -31.67 -6.90
N HIS A 783 -5.94 -32.25 -8.10
CA HIS A 783 -4.75 -32.88 -8.66
C HIS A 783 -4.62 -32.86 -10.18
N HIS A 784 -3.38 -33.02 -10.65
CA HIS A 784 -3.07 -33.14 -12.08
C HIS A 784 -3.59 -31.97 -12.92
N ASN A 785 -3.56 -30.76 -12.37
CA ASN A 785 -3.85 -29.51 -13.06
C ASN A 785 -2.53 -28.88 -13.58
N GLY A 786 -2.54 -28.33 -14.78
CA GLY A 786 -1.35 -27.75 -15.44
C GLY A 786 -0.84 -26.43 -14.82
N GLY A 787 -1.59 -25.84 -13.89
CA GLY A 787 -1.28 -24.67 -13.06
C GLY A 787 -1.34 -25.02 -11.57
N SER A 788 -1.67 -24.05 -10.71
CA SER A 788 -1.84 -24.33 -9.28
C SER A 788 -3.10 -25.17 -9.03
N GLY A 789 -3.06 -26.09 -8.05
CA GLY A 789 -4.25 -26.78 -7.56
C GLY A 789 -5.25 -25.79 -6.99
N ILE A 790 -4.84 -25.05 -5.96
CA ILE A 790 -5.58 -23.92 -5.40
C ILE A 790 -4.84 -22.63 -5.72
N TYR A 791 -5.42 -21.80 -6.58
CA TYR A 791 -4.95 -20.46 -6.85
C TYR A 791 -5.75 -19.46 -6.01
N GLY A 792 -5.44 -19.47 -4.72
CA GLY A 792 -6.05 -18.67 -3.66
C GLY A 792 -5.54 -17.24 -3.53
N ARG A 793 -4.85 -16.71 -4.56
CA ARG A 793 -4.22 -15.39 -4.49
C ARG A 793 -5.26 -14.32 -4.21
N CYS A 794 -6.29 -14.20 -5.02
CA CYS A 794 -7.30 -13.17 -4.81
C CYS A 794 -8.40 -13.59 -3.80
N ASN A 795 -8.05 -14.11 -2.62
CA ASN A 795 -9.00 -14.57 -1.60
C ASN A 795 -8.59 -14.14 -0.18
N HIS A 796 -9.03 -12.96 0.27
CA HIS A 796 -8.81 -12.49 1.65
C HIS A 796 -9.66 -13.31 2.63
N TYR A 797 -9.15 -13.64 3.82
CA TYR A 797 -9.84 -14.52 4.79
C TYR A 797 -10.15 -15.91 4.22
N GLY A 798 -9.32 -16.38 3.28
CA GLY A 798 -9.46 -17.71 2.71
C GLY A 798 -9.18 -18.82 3.71
N THR A 799 -9.88 -19.93 3.58
CA THR A 799 -9.63 -21.14 4.39
C THR A 799 -9.47 -22.34 3.48
N TYR A 800 -8.31 -22.99 3.56
CA TYR A 800 -8.03 -24.24 2.84
C TYR A 800 -7.78 -25.32 3.88
N TYR A 801 -8.74 -26.23 4.03
CA TYR A 801 -8.81 -27.15 5.16
C TYR A 801 -9.02 -28.61 4.72
N ARG A 802 -8.23 -29.57 5.22
CA ARG A 802 -8.41 -31.00 4.92
C ARG A 802 -8.45 -31.35 3.43
N ASN A 803 -7.66 -30.66 2.61
CA ASN A 803 -7.56 -30.98 1.18
C ASN A 803 -6.36 -31.86 0.88
N TYR A 804 -6.50 -32.70 -0.15
CA TYR A 804 -5.38 -33.28 -0.87
C TYR A 804 -5.07 -32.41 -2.09
N VAL A 805 -3.88 -31.81 -2.15
CA VAL A 805 -3.45 -30.91 -3.23
C VAL A 805 -2.15 -31.41 -3.85
N GLY A 806 -2.29 -32.24 -4.89
CA GLY A 806 -1.20 -33.09 -5.36
C GLY A 806 -0.97 -33.11 -6.86
N HIS A 807 0.26 -33.33 -7.32
CA HIS A 807 0.56 -33.57 -8.74
C HIS A 807 0.12 -32.45 -9.70
N ASN A 808 -0.06 -31.22 -9.22
CA ASN A 808 -0.35 -30.06 -10.06
C ASN A 808 0.96 -29.39 -10.49
N ALA A 809 0.88 -28.32 -11.28
CA ALA A 809 2.08 -27.54 -11.53
C ALA A 809 2.56 -26.82 -10.26
N GLY A 810 1.66 -26.19 -9.49
CA GLY A 810 1.93 -25.71 -8.13
C GLY A 810 0.84 -26.18 -7.17
N GLY A 811 1.12 -26.24 -5.87
CA GLY A 811 0.10 -26.70 -4.90
C GLY A 811 -0.92 -25.62 -4.57
N ILE A 812 -0.69 -24.91 -3.47
CA ILE A 812 -1.55 -23.84 -2.95
C ILE A 812 -0.83 -22.50 -3.11
N SER A 813 -1.50 -21.50 -3.67
CA SER A 813 -0.93 -20.17 -3.88
C SER A 813 -1.79 -19.10 -3.22
N VAL A 814 -1.19 -18.24 -2.39
CA VAL A 814 -1.82 -17.07 -1.73
C VAL A 814 -0.98 -15.84 -2.05
N GLY A 815 -1.59 -14.67 -2.34
CA GLY A 815 -0.87 -13.53 -2.93
C GLY A 815 -1.78 -12.46 -3.55
N ASP A 816 -1.29 -11.32 -4.02
CA ASP A 816 -2.06 -10.37 -4.87
C ASP A 816 -3.46 -9.97 -4.31
N ALA A 817 -3.49 -9.39 -3.11
CA ALA A 817 -4.68 -8.89 -2.37
C ALA A 817 -5.52 -9.92 -1.58
N ALA A 818 -5.00 -11.12 -1.32
CA ALA A 818 -5.42 -11.85 -0.12
C ALA A 818 -4.90 -11.15 1.14
N GLY A 819 -5.30 -11.62 2.31
CA GLY A 819 -4.81 -11.23 3.64
C GLY A 819 -5.46 -12.20 4.64
N ASN A 820 -4.84 -12.53 5.77
CA ASN A 820 -5.47 -13.35 6.81
C ASN A 820 -5.91 -14.74 6.32
N VAL A 821 -5.03 -15.48 5.67
CA VAL A 821 -5.36 -16.80 5.08
C VAL A 821 -4.96 -17.93 6.02
N LEU A 822 -5.86 -18.91 6.17
CA LEU A 822 -5.62 -20.13 6.94
C LEU A 822 -5.45 -21.33 5.99
N ILE A 823 -4.31 -22.01 6.11
CA ILE A 823 -4.01 -23.26 5.43
C ILE A 823 -3.78 -24.31 6.50
N GLU A 824 -4.71 -25.24 6.65
CA GLU A 824 -4.70 -26.18 7.77
C GLU A 824 -5.04 -27.61 7.39
N GLU A 825 -4.33 -28.56 8.00
CA GLU A 825 -4.62 -30.00 7.86
C GLU A 825 -4.68 -30.46 6.39
N ASN A 826 -3.90 -29.84 5.51
CA ASN A 826 -3.83 -30.28 4.11
C ASN A 826 -2.68 -31.27 3.93
N GLU A 827 -2.87 -32.23 3.04
CA GLU A 827 -1.76 -32.91 2.38
C GLU A 827 -1.47 -32.17 1.07
N VAL A 828 -0.26 -31.63 0.95
CA VAL A 828 0.22 -30.98 -0.28
C VAL A 828 1.41 -31.76 -0.78
N ASP A 829 1.30 -32.39 -1.96
CA ASP A 829 2.31 -33.35 -2.40
C ASP A 829 2.70 -33.26 -3.87
N THR A 830 3.96 -33.58 -4.17
CA THR A 830 4.44 -33.95 -5.52
C THR A 830 4.03 -32.98 -6.64
N ASN A 831 3.87 -31.68 -6.34
CA ASN A 831 3.62 -30.67 -7.36
C ASN A 831 4.91 -30.41 -8.16
N THR A 832 4.80 -30.02 -9.42
CA THR A 832 6.00 -29.92 -10.29
C THR A 832 6.88 -28.70 -9.96
N HIS A 833 6.28 -27.65 -9.41
CA HIS A 833 6.91 -26.47 -8.81
C HIS A 833 6.66 -26.47 -7.29
N ASP A 834 6.58 -25.30 -6.66
CA ASP A 834 6.47 -25.17 -5.20
C ASP A 834 5.14 -25.70 -4.66
N GLY A 835 5.19 -26.24 -3.44
CA GLY A 835 4.03 -26.77 -2.74
C GLY A 835 3.09 -25.68 -2.25
N VAL A 836 3.59 -24.76 -1.44
CA VAL A 836 2.85 -23.60 -0.98
C VAL A 836 3.60 -22.32 -1.32
N ILE A 837 2.93 -21.40 -2.02
CA ILE A 837 3.49 -20.11 -2.44
C ILE A 837 2.76 -19.02 -1.69
N VAL A 838 3.50 -18.19 -0.94
CA VAL A 838 2.98 -17.13 -0.10
C VAL A 838 3.52 -15.77 -0.54
N ASN A 839 2.64 -14.93 -1.06
CA ASN A 839 2.98 -13.56 -1.49
C ASN A 839 2.07 -12.53 -0.81
N ASN A 840 1.82 -12.73 0.48
CA ASN A 840 0.76 -12.05 1.21
C ASN A 840 0.99 -12.06 2.73
N ASP A 841 0.37 -11.11 3.43
CA ASP A 841 0.47 -10.89 4.87
C ASP A 841 -0.54 -11.70 5.69
N ASN A 842 -0.16 -11.95 6.95
CA ASN A 842 -0.98 -12.61 7.97
C ASN A 842 -1.43 -14.00 7.51
N VAL A 843 -0.47 -14.85 7.16
CA VAL A 843 -0.75 -16.21 6.67
C VAL A 843 -0.40 -17.22 7.75
N VAL A 844 -1.31 -18.16 8.01
CA VAL A 844 -1.12 -19.24 8.97
C VAL A 844 -1.14 -20.57 8.23
N LEU A 845 -0.02 -21.30 8.25
CA LEU A 845 0.03 -22.70 7.88
C LEU A 845 0.13 -23.51 9.16
N ARG A 846 -0.90 -24.31 9.47
CA ARG A 846 -0.89 -25.14 10.68
C ARG A 846 -1.27 -26.59 10.42
N ARG A 847 -0.57 -27.53 11.07
CA ARG A 847 -0.86 -28.97 10.99
C ARG A 847 -0.94 -29.53 9.56
N ASN A 848 -0.17 -29.02 8.61
CA ASN A 848 -0.14 -29.57 7.25
C ASN A 848 0.93 -30.64 7.08
N TYR A 849 0.72 -31.56 6.14
CA TYR A 849 1.73 -32.47 5.62
C TYR A 849 2.13 -32.04 4.21
N ILE A 850 3.30 -31.39 4.08
CA ILE A 850 3.77 -30.80 2.82
C ILE A 850 5.00 -31.56 2.35
N HIS A 851 4.91 -32.27 1.23
CA HIS A 851 5.97 -33.20 0.87
C HIS A 851 6.20 -33.48 -0.61
N GLY A 852 7.38 -34.00 -0.93
CA GLY A 852 7.67 -34.53 -2.27
C GLY A 852 7.89 -33.50 -3.38
N HIS A 853 8.25 -32.27 -3.04
CA HIS A 853 8.44 -31.17 -4.00
C HIS A 853 9.89 -31.14 -4.48
N PHE A 854 10.23 -32.01 -5.41
CA PHE A 854 11.60 -32.18 -5.93
C PHE A 854 11.64 -32.29 -7.46
N MET A 855 10.54 -31.92 -8.12
CA MET A 855 10.37 -31.97 -9.57
C MET A 855 10.86 -30.67 -10.23
N TRP A 856 10.35 -30.37 -11.43
CA TRP A 856 10.99 -29.54 -12.45
C TRP A 856 11.39 -28.11 -12.00
N GLY A 857 12.67 -27.77 -12.13
CA GLY A 857 13.18 -26.46 -11.72
C GLY A 857 13.63 -26.45 -10.27
N HIS A 858 13.43 -25.34 -9.55
CA HIS A 858 13.85 -25.14 -8.16
C HIS A 858 12.63 -25.20 -7.24
N ALA A 859 12.01 -26.39 -7.15
CA ALA A 859 10.76 -26.57 -6.39
C ALA A 859 11.01 -26.67 -4.88
N ASP A 860 10.25 -25.88 -4.12
CA ASP A 860 10.34 -25.77 -2.67
C ASP A 860 9.04 -26.24 -2.00
N ASN A 861 9.09 -26.79 -0.77
CA ASN A 861 7.83 -27.12 -0.09
C ASN A 861 7.02 -25.85 0.21
N ILE A 862 7.70 -24.79 0.65
CA ILE A 862 7.12 -23.48 0.93
C ILE A 862 8.05 -22.40 0.36
N GLN A 863 7.47 -21.45 -0.35
CA GLN A 863 8.18 -20.31 -0.92
C GLN A 863 7.45 -19.00 -0.58
N THR A 864 8.20 -17.97 -0.18
CA THR A 864 7.67 -16.60 0.00
C THR A 864 8.25 -15.61 -1.02
N TYR A 865 7.46 -14.59 -1.38
CA TYR A 865 7.89 -13.48 -2.25
C TYR A 865 7.12 -12.18 -1.94
N ASN A 866 7.68 -11.03 -2.33
CA ASN A 866 7.00 -9.72 -2.41
C ASN A 866 6.47 -9.17 -1.06
N ASP A 867 7.38 -8.82 -0.14
CA ASP A 867 7.07 -8.11 1.11
C ASP A 867 6.01 -8.82 1.99
N VAL A 868 6.26 -10.09 2.32
CA VAL A 868 5.38 -10.89 3.19
C VAL A 868 5.57 -10.53 4.65
N ASP A 869 4.51 -10.08 5.32
CA ASP A 869 4.50 -9.79 6.75
C ASP A 869 3.68 -10.81 7.56
N ASN A 870 4.16 -11.20 8.74
CA ASN A 870 3.43 -12.05 9.71
C ASN A 870 3.07 -13.44 9.17
N LEU A 871 4.08 -14.27 8.89
CA LEU A 871 3.91 -15.68 8.53
C LEU A 871 4.05 -16.59 9.76
N LEU A 872 3.02 -17.36 10.09
CA LEU A 872 3.06 -18.40 11.12
C LEU A 872 3.06 -19.79 10.48
N LEU A 873 4.14 -20.54 10.71
CA LEU A 873 4.27 -21.94 10.37
C LEU A 873 4.24 -22.74 11.68
N ASP A 874 3.12 -23.39 11.97
CA ASP A 874 2.88 -24.04 13.24
C ASP A 874 2.55 -25.53 13.11
N SER A 875 3.35 -26.38 13.74
CA SER A 875 3.05 -27.81 13.85
C SER A 875 2.87 -28.52 12.49
N ASN A 876 3.60 -28.09 11.45
CA ASN A 876 3.58 -28.75 10.14
C ASN A 876 4.63 -29.85 10.05
N PHE A 877 4.32 -30.91 9.30
CA PHE A 877 5.31 -31.88 8.86
C PHE A 877 5.71 -31.58 7.41
N ILE A 878 6.96 -31.12 7.24
CA ILE A 878 7.52 -30.71 5.95
C ILE A 878 8.58 -31.74 5.57
N PHE A 879 8.38 -32.43 4.46
CA PHE A 879 9.13 -33.64 4.17
C PHE A 879 9.60 -33.69 2.71
N ASN A 880 10.89 -33.87 2.49
CA ASN A 880 11.45 -34.19 1.17
C ASN A 880 11.18 -33.13 0.08
N ALA A 881 12.15 -32.25 -0.17
CA ALA A 881 12.09 -31.30 -1.28
C ALA A 881 13.46 -30.91 -1.85
N GLY A 882 13.46 -30.12 -2.94
CA GLY A 882 14.63 -29.36 -3.37
C GLY A 882 15.14 -28.48 -2.22
N GLN A 883 14.28 -27.61 -1.72
CA GLN A 883 14.43 -26.91 -0.44
C GLN A 883 13.12 -26.99 0.34
N SER A 884 13.20 -26.97 1.68
CA SER A 884 11.96 -27.06 2.47
C SER A 884 11.24 -25.71 2.50
N ILE A 885 11.90 -24.65 2.94
CA ILE A 885 11.37 -23.29 2.98
C ILE A 885 12.39 -22.30 2.43
N MET A 886 11.98 -21.53 1.43
CA MET A 886 12.76 -20.46 0.83
C MET A 886 12.00 -19.13 0.95
N MET A 887 12.64 -18.13 1.55
CA MET A 887 12.04 -16.83 1.82
C MET A 887 12.73 -15.71 1.05
N GLU A 888 11.94 -14.82 0.50
CA GLU A 888 12.38 -13.57 -0.15
C GLU A 888 11.46 -12.42 0.27
N ASP A 889 12.05 -11.27 0.63
CA ASP A 889 11.32 -10.05 1.07
C ASP A 889 10.24 -10.39 2.12
N THR A 890 10.64 -10.77 3.33
CA THR A 890 9.70 -11.29 4.34
C THR A 890 10.05 -10.79 5.73
N ASP A 891 9.08 -10.28 6.48
CA ASP A 891 9.23 -9.82 7.86
C ASP A 891 8.25 -10.55 8.80
N GLY A 892 8.69 -10.78 10.05
CA GLY A 892 7.85 -11.36 11.09
C GLY A 892 7.46 -12.82 10.84
N VAL A 893 8.44 -13.72 10.77
CA VAL A 893 8.18 -15.16 10.56
C VAL A 893 8.35 -15.95 11.85
N THR A 894 7.36 -16.77 12.19
CA THR A 894 7.44 -17.71 13.32
C THR A 894 7.29 -19.14 12.83
N TYR A 895 8.35 -19.93 13.05
CA TYR A 895 8.34 -21.38 12.92
C TYR A 895 8.18 -21.96 14.32
N ARG A 896 7.05 -22.60 14.59
CA ARG A 896 6.77 -23.23 15.87
C ARG A 896 6.43 -24.70 15.70
N ASN A 897 7.06 -25.56 16.50
CA ASN A 897 6.68 -26.98 16.62
C ASN A 897 6.71 -27.79 15.30
N ASN A 898 7.41 -27.34 14.25
CA ASN A 898 7.44 -28.03 12.96
C ASN A 898 8.48 -29.16 12.93
N ALA A 899 8.16 -30.24 12.22
CA ALA A 899 9.12 -31.27 11.86
C ALA A 899 9.50 -31.08 10.37
N ILE A 900 10.77 -30.77 10.09
CA ILE A 900 11.29 -30.48 8.75
C ILE A 900 12.36 -31.52 8.43
N VAL A 901 12.10 -32.40 7.47
CA VAL A 901 12.91 -33.59 7.25
C VAL A 901 13.25 -33.78 5.79
N GLY A 902 14.56 -33.82 5.49
CA GLY A 902 15.08 -34.15 4.17
C GLY A 902 14.91 -33.02 3.15
N CYS A 903 16.01 -32.41 2.74
CA CYS A 903 16.04 -31.53 1.57
C CYS A 903 17.37 -31.62 0.84
N HIS A 904 17.41 -31.27 -0.44
CA HIS A 904 18.68 -31.28 -1.17
C HIS A 904 19.60 -30.10 -0.83
N ALA A 905 19.04 -28.92 -0.60
CA ALA A 905 19.83 -27.73 -0.29
C ALA A 905 19.74 -27.36 1.20
N TYR A 906 19.43 -26.11 1.51
CA TYR A 906 19.12 -25.67 2.86
C TYR A 906 17.65 -25.99 3.19
N MET A 907 17.34 -26.19 4.47
CA MET A 907 15.95 -26.38 4.89
C MET A 907 15.22 -25.07 5.00
N VAL A 908 15.78 -24.10 5.71
CA VAL A 908 15.21 -22.75 5.87
C VAL A 908 16.21 -21.75 5.30
N ILE A 909 15.78 -21.04 4.26
CA ILE A 909 16.57 -19.98 3.64
C ILE A 909 15.86 -18.66 3.89
N ALA A 910 16.50 -17.80 4.69
CA ALA A 910 16.18 -16.38 4.72
C ALA A 910 17.01 -15.71 3.62
N GLY A 911 16.44 -15.56 2.42
CA GLY A 911 17.11 -15.08 1.21
C GLY A 911 17.44 -13.58 1.22
N HIS A 912 18.38 -13.20 0.34
CA HIS A 912 18.62 -11.84 -0.18
C HIS A 912 18.65 -10.62 0.78
N ASN A 913 19.31 -10.64 1.95
CA ASN A 913 19.48 -9.44 2.81
C ASN A 913 18.18 -8.69 3.17
N ASN A 914 17.01 -9.29 2.96
CA ASN A 914 15.68 -8.65 3.02
C ASN A 914 14.67 -9.50 3.79
N THR A 915 15.14 -10.49 4.57
CA THR A 915 14.29 -11.27 5.49
C THR A 915 14.60 -10.91 6.94
N PHE A 916 13.60 -10.51 7.73
CA PHE A 916 13.77 -9.98 9.09
C PHE A 916 12.85 -10.66 10.11
N ASN A 917 13.17 -10.50 11.41
CA ASN A 917 12.35 -10.95 12.54
C ASN A 917 11.90 -12.41 12.46
N VAL A 918 12.86 -13.32 12.29
CA VAL A 918 12.59 -14.76 12.15
C VAL A 918 12.80 -15.49 13.48
N THR A 919 11.76 -16.16 13.96
CA THR A 919 11.80 -17.00 15.16
C THR A 919 11.67 -18.48 14.80
N LEU A 920 12.60 -19.32 15.29
CA LEU A 920 12.47 -20.77 15.29
C LEU A 920 12.35 -21.24 16.73
N ASP A 921 11.16 -21.72 17.10
CA ASP A 921 10.84 -22.24 18.42
C ASP A 921 10.38 -23.70 18.36
N SER A 922 11.04 -24.57 19.12
CA SER A 922 10.58 -25.95 19.33
C SER A 922 10.45 -26.78 18.02
N ASN A 923 11.27 -26.52 17.01
CA ASN A 923 11.25 -27.27 15.74
C ASN A 923 12.26 -28.43 15.72
N THR A 924 11.97 -29.47 14.94
CA THR A 924 12.92 -30.55 14.62
C THR A 924 13.34 -30.43 13.16
N LEU A 925 14.61 -30.12 12.90
CA LEU A 925 15.18 -30.01 11.55
C LEU A 925 16.17 -31.15 11.32
N MET A 926 15.90 -32.04 10.36
CA MET A 926 16.63 -33.29 10.19
C MET A 926 17.00 -33.61 8.76
N PHE A 927 18.29 -33.82 8.48
CA PHE A 927 18.84 -34.16 7.16
C PHE A 927 18.77 -33.06 6.09
N PRO A 928 19.39 -31.90 6.34
CA PRO A 928 19.65 -30.92 5.30
C PRO A 928 20.72 -31.45 4.33
N GLY A 929 20.70 -30.97 3.08
CA GLY A 929 21.76 -31.27 2.14
C GLY A 929 22.95 -30.31 2.22
N TYR A 930 22.72 -29.06 2.62
CA TYR A 930 23.76 -28.07 2.91
C TYR A 930 23.84 -27.70 4.40
N ALA A 931 22.82 -27.02 4.92
CA ALA A 931 22.65 -26.71 6.33
C ALA A 931 21.16 -26.54 6.64
N PRO A 932 20.73 -26.74 7.89
CA PRO A 932 19.36 -26.47 8.31
C PRO A 932 18.93 -25.03 8.03
N VAL A 933 19.69 -24.02 8.46
CA VAL A 933 19.28 -22.62 8.34
C VAL A 933 20.37 -21.76 7.69
N ASN A 934 19.98 -20.96 6.70
CA ASN A 934 20.81 -19.88 6.17
C ASN A 934 20.24 -18.52 6.58
N THR A 935 21.05 -17.65 7.19
CA THR A 935 20.62 -16.30 7.59
C THR A 935 21.27 -15.24 6.70
N SER A 936 20.47 -14.29 6.20
CA SER A 936 20.99 -13.16 5.40
C SER A 936 20.51 -11.77 5.83
N GLY A 937 19.45 -11.64 6.63
CA GLY A 937 19.00 -10.35 7.20
C GLY A 937 19.31 -10.18 8.70
N ASP A 938 18.40 -9.53 9.45
CA ASP A 938 18.57 -9.20 10.89
C ASP A 938 17.44 -9.76 11.78
N PHE A 939 17.69 -9.82 13.10
CA PHE A 939 16.73 -10.23 14.13
C PHE A 939 16.25 -11.69 14.05
N PHE A 940 17.19 -12.63 14.18
CA PHE A 940 16.88 -14.06 14.28
C PHE A 940 16.85 -14.52 15.73
N ASN A 941 15.85 -15.30 16.12
CA ASN A 941 15.72 -15.88 17.46
C ASN A 941 15.49 -17.40 17.39
N PHE A 942 16.48 -18.20 17.76
CA PHE A 942 16.39 -19.67 17.70
C PHE A 942 16.45 -20.29 19.10
N HIS A 943 15.38 -20.93 19.54
CA HIS A 943 15.39 -21.65 20.80
C HIS A 943 14.56 -22.92 20.79
N ASP A 944 14.90 -23.81 21.70
CA ASP A 944 14.19 -25.05 21.95
C ASP A 944 14.16 -26.03 20.75
N ASN A 945 15.01 -25.85 19.74
CA ASN A 945 15.02 -26.66 18.52
C ASN A 945 15.93 -27.89 18.62
N ILE A 946 15.68 -28.90 17.78
CA ILE A 946 16.59 -30.01 17.49
C ILE A 946 17.14 -29.85 16.06
N PHE A 947 18.46 -29.73 15.95
CA PHE A 947 19.18 -29.72 14.68
C PHE A 947 19.93 -31.05 14.48
N PHE A 948 19.38 -31.90 13.62
CA PHE A 948 19.96 -33.18 13.22
C PHE A 948 20.57 -33.06 11.82
N LEU A 949 21.89 -33.02 11.76
CA LEU A 949 22.59 -32.72 10.50
C LEU A 949 22.79 -33.96 9.62
N GLY A 950 23.11 -35.12 10.21
CA GLY A 950 23.44 -36.33 9.46
C GLY A 950 24.77 -36.28 8.66
N HIS A 951 25.41 -35.11 8.54
CA HIS A 951 26.71 -34.88 7.92
C HIS A 951 27.54 -33.83 8.70
N SER A 952 28.76 -33.50 8.27
CA SER A 952 29.71 -32.63 9.00
C SER A 952 29.57 -31.12 8.73
N GLY A 953 28.40 -30.65 8.29
CA GLY A 953 28.14 -29.22 8.02
C GLY A 953 27.77 -28.45 9.28
N GLY A 954 27.63 -27.13 9.20
CA GLY A 954 27.07 -26.31 10.29
C GLY A 954 25.54 -26.36 10.31
N ALA A 955 24.92 -26.13 11.47
CA ALA A 955 23.47 -26.01 11.65
C ALA A 955 22.92 -24.67 11.13
N TYR A 956 23.69 -23.59 11.30
CA TYR A 956 23.35 -22.29 10.73
C TYR A 956 24.59 -21.41 10.49
N GLY A 957 24.46 -20.42 9.61
CA GLY A 957 25.50 -19.40 9.37
C GLY A 957 25.10 -18.05 9.92
N ARG A 958 25.97 -17.39 10.70
CA ARG A 958 25.86 -15.99 11.13
C ARG A 958 27.04 -15.20 10.54
N ASN A 959 26.74 -14.24 9.66
CA ASN A 959 27.72 -13.26 9.23
C ASN A 959 27.90 -12.16 10.29
N ASP A 960 29.09 -11.57 10.39
CA ASP A 960 29.43 -10.56 11.41
C ASP A 960 28.75 -9.20 11.21
N THR A 961 28.05 -9.03 10.08
CA THR A 961 27.28 -7.84 9.72
C THR A 961 25.86 -7.80 10.29
N HIS A 962 25.32 -8.92 10.82
CA HIS A 962 23.91 -8.99 11.24
C HIS A 962 23.69 -8.55 12.70
N THR A 963 22.63 -7.78 12.93
CA THR A 963 22.16 -7.30 14.24
C THR A 963 21.01 -8.16 14.79
N GLY A 964 20.81 -8.17 16.11
CA GLY A 964 19.63 -8.80 16.73
C GLY A 964 19.59 -10.35 16.79
N PHE A 965 20.68 -11.06 16.49
CA PHE A 965 20.73 -12.53 16.56
C PHE A 965 20.78 -13.06 18.01
N ALA A 966 19.83 -13.93 18.38
CA ALA A 966 19.78 -14.69 19.64
C ALA A 966 19.60 -16.19 19.35
N SER A 967 20.35 -17.04 20.06
CA SER A 967 20.18 -18.49 19.95
C SER A 967 20.61 -19.20 21.24
N ASP A 968 19.74 -20.02 21.83
CA ASP A 968 20.01 -20.79 23.04
C ASP A 968 19.01 -21.95 23.24
N TYR A 969 19.30 -22.90 24.15
CA TYR A 969 18.46 -24.08 24.44
C TYR A 969 18.19 -25.00 23.23
N ASN A 970 19.15 -25.15 22.32
CA ASN A 970 19.03 -26.05 21.17
C ASN A 970 19.79 -27.38 21.41
N LEU A 971 19.35 -28.45 20.76
CA LEU A 971 20.08 -29.73 20.69
C LEU A 971 20.70 -29.91 19.31
N PHE A 972 22.02 -30.11 19.26
CA PHE A 972 22.76 -30.36 18.03
C PHE A 972 23.24 -31.81 17.96
N TYR A 973 23.12 -32.43 16.78
CA TYR A 973 23.65 -33.76 16.52
C TYR A 973 24.22 -33.90 15.10
N THR A 974 25.44 -34.41 14.99
CA THR A 974 26.00 -34.97 13.74
C THR A 974 26.14 -36.48 13.88
N ALA A 975 26.11 -37.18 12.75
CA ALA A 975 26.21 -38.64 12.74
C ALA A 975 27.53 -39.14 13.35
N ASP A 976 27.46 -40.30 14.00
CA ASP A 976 28.59 -40.92 14.69
C ASP A 976 29.83 -41.06 13.79
N GLY A 977 30.98 -40.59 14.27
CA GLY A 977 32.25 -40.62 13.55
C GLY A 977 32.52 -39.40 12.66
N LEU A 978 31.60 -38.44 12.61
CA LEU A 978 31.81 -37.13 11.98
C LEU A 978 32.26 -36.08 13.02
N ALA A 979 32.81 -34.97 12.53
CA ALA A 979 33.22 -33.87 13.39
C ALA A 979 31.98 -33.14 13.96
N GLU A 980 32.07 -32.71 15.23
CA GLU A 980 31.02 -31.91 15.86
C GLU A 980 31.10 -30.46 15.39
N THR A 981 30.07 -30.01 14.68
CA THR A 981 29.95 -28.66 14.13
C THR A 981 28.59 -28.09 14.48
N VAL A 982 28.55 -26.82 14.89
CA VAL A 982 27.32 -26.12 15.27
C VAL A 982 27.00 -25.02 14.27
N ALA A 983 27.93 -24.12 13.98
CA ALA A 983 27.60 -22.96 13.15
C ALA A 983 28.83 -22.36 12.45
N ASN A 984 28.58 -21.55 11.42
CA ASN A 984 29.57 -20.63 10.88
C ASN A 984 29.37 -19.28 11.58
N VAL A 985 30.25 -18.90 12.53
CA VAL A 985 30.05 -17.73 13.40
C VAL A 985 31.30 -16.86 13.42
N MET A 986 31.12 -15.53 13.27
CA MET A 986 32.18 -14.52 13.44
C MET A 986 33.45 -14.79 12.60
N GLY A 987 33.27 -15.12 11.32
CA GLY A 987 34.36 -15.43 10.41
C GLY A 987 35.05 -16.79 10.64
N THR A 988 34.58 -17.59 11.59
CA THR A 988 35.06 -18.97 11.83
C THR A 988 34.11 -19.95 11.17
N TRP A 989 34.58 -20.61 10.12
CA TRP A 989 33.87 -21.72 9.48
C TRP A 989 33.91 -22.97 10.37
N ASN A 990 32.78 -23.67 10.50
CA ASN A 990 32.62 -24.93 11.24
C ASN A 990 32.99 -24.82 12.74
N ALA A 991 32.46 -23.83 13.45
CA ALA A 991 32.68 -23.65 14.88
C ALA A 991 32.01 -24.76 15.71
N THR A 992 32.71 -25.23 16.76
CA THR A 992 32.20 -26.23 17.71
C THR A 992 31.32 -25.57 18.78
N LEU A 993 30.45 -26.33 19.45
CA LEU A 993 29.58 -25.81 20.52
C LEU A 993 30.39 -25.07 21.63
N PRO A 994 31.50 -25.62 22.17
CA PRO A 994 32.31 -24.89 23.14
C PRO A 994 32.89 -23.57 22.62
N THR A 995 33.22 -23.51 21.32
CA THR A 995 33.69 -22.27 20.68
C THR A 995 32.58 -21.23 20.65
N VAL A 996 31.37 -21.60 20.25
CA VAL A 996 30.21 -20.70 20.19
C VAL A 996 29.83 -20.21 21.61
N GLN A 997 29.80 -21.11 22.59
CA GLN A 997 29.57 -20.81 24.02
C GLN A 997 30.57 -19.80 24.60
N SER A 998 31.84 -19.89 24.20
CA SER A 998 32.85 -18.92 24.66
C SER A 998 32.60 -17.49 24.18
N HIS A 999 31.77 -17.30 23.16
CA HIS A 999 31.34 -16.00 22.63
C HIS A 999 29.95 -15.57 23.16
N GLY A 1000 29.36 -16.30 24.11
CA GLY A 1000 28.11 -15.92 24.78
C GLY A 1000 26.81 -16.33 24.08
N LEU A 1001 26.88 -17.22 23.09
CA LEU A 1001 25.72 -17.81 22.39
C LEU A 1001 25.57 -19.28 22.79
N GLU A 1002 24.38 -19.89 22.67
CA GLU A 1002 24.16 -21.32 22.87
C GLU A 1002 24.60 -21.83 24.28
N LEU A 1003 24.42 -21.00 25.32
CA LEU A 1003 24.94 -21.25 26.68
C LEU A 1003 24.33 -22.49 27.36
N HIS A 1004 23.07 -22.79 27.07
CA HIS A 1004 22.30 -23.90 27.64
C HIS A 1004 22.08 -25.03 26.63
N SER A 1005 22.43 -24.78 25.36
CA SER A 1005 22.39 -25.76 24.28
C SER A 1005 23.36 -26.91 24.48
N ARG A 1006 23.06 -28.05 23.84
CA ARG A 1006 23.75 -29.31 24.08
C ARG A 1006 24.09 -30.02 22.78
N TYR A 1007 25.09 -30.88 22.88
CA TYR A 1007 25.42 -31.84 21.84
C TYR A 1007 24.98 -33.24 22.27
N GLY A 1008 24.30 -33.98 21.40
CA GLY A 1008 23.91 -35.36 21.69
C GLY A 1008 22.87 -35.92 20.73
N SER A 1009 22.90 -37.23 20.54
CA SER A 1009 21.87 -37.95 19.78
C SER A 1009 20.49 -37.70 20.41
N PRO A 1010 19.47 -37.30 19.63
CA PRO A 1010 18.12 -37.15 20.15
C PRO A 1010 17.46 -38.46 20.60
N GLN A 1011 18.06 -39.62 20.29
CA GLN A 1011 17.53 -40.94 20.66
C GLN A 1011 16.05 -41.11 20.27
N TRP A 1012 15.73 -40.83 19.01
CA TRP A 1012 14.39 -41.02 18.45
C TRP A 1012 13.85 -42.43 18.67
N VAL A 1013 12.52 -42.58 18.69
CA VAL A 1013 11.88 -43.90 18.67
C VAL A 1013 12.37 -44.71 17.48
N ASN A 1014 12.34 -44.13 16.28
CA ASN A 1014 12.94 -44.74 15.10
C ASN A 1014 13.30 -43.71 14.02
N ALA A 1015 14.56 -43.65 13.60
CA ALA A 1015 14.97 -42.77 12.51
C ALA A 1015 16.21 -43.30 11.79
N PRO A 1016 16.44 -42.87 10.54
CA PRO A 1016 17.71 -43.13 9.86
C PRO A 1016 18.87 -42.45 10.60
N VAL A 1017 20.08 -42.94 10.37
CA VAL A 1017 21.27 -42.44 11.09
C VAL A 1017 22.10 -41.44 10.29
N SER A 1018 22.01 -41.47 8.96
CA SER A 1018 22.79 -40.58 8.09
C SER A 1018 22.09 -40.36 6.75
N TYR A 1019 22.48 -39.26 6.11
CA TYR A 1019 21.92 -38.75 4.87
C TYR A 1019 23.05 -38.32 3.95
N HIS A 1020 22.96 -38.69 2.67
CA HIS A 1020 24.02 -38.45 1.69
C HIS A 1020 23.44 -37.95 0.37
N ARG A 1021 24.18 -37.11 -0.34
CA ARG A 1021 23.78 -36.55 -1.64
C ARG A 1021 24.45 -37.29 -2.80
N ALA A 1022 23.68 -37.53 -3.86
CA ALA A 1022 24.21 -38.01 -5.13
C ALA A 1022 24.78 -36.86 -5.97
N LEU A 1023 25.69 -37.15 -6.89
CA LEU A 1023 26.41 -36.14 -7.68
C LEU A 1023 25.65 -35.76 -8.96
N GLU A 1024 25.05 -34.57 -8.97
CA GLU A 1024 24.17 -34.07 -10.05
C GLU A 1024 24.84 -34.01 -11.43
N HIS A 1025 26.09 -33.56 -11.52
CA HIS A 1025 26.79 -33.39 -12.82
C HIS A 1025 27.23 -34.71 -13.46
N ARG A 1026 27.15 -35.83 -12.72
CA ARG A 1026 27.48 -37.17 -13.23
C ARG A 1026 26.25 -38.06 -13.26
N VAL A 1027 25.06 -37.47 -13.33
CA VAL A 1027 23.79 -38.20 -13.37
C VAL A 1027 23.71 -39.20 -14.55
N THR A 1028 24.45 -38.97 -15.64
CA THR A 1028 24.57 -39.88 -16.80
C THR A 1028 25.39 -41.14 -16.51
N ASP A 1029 26.19 -41.15 -15.45
CA ASP A 1029 26.99 -42.31 -15.04
C ASP A 1029 26.20 -43.27 -14.13
N PHE A 1030 24.98 -42.89 -13.74
CA PHE A 1030 24.11 -43.71 -12.91
C PHE A 1030 23.62 -44.90 -13.73
N THR A 1031 23.52 -46.05 -13.08
CA THR A 1031 22.80 -47.20 -13.63
C THR A 1031 21.65 -47.53 -12.68
N PRO A 1032 20.67 -48.36 -13.08
CA PRO A 1032 19.59 -48.73 -12.18
C PRO A 1032 20.07 -49.29 -10.84
N THR A 1033 21.26 -49.86 -10.76
CA THR A 1033 21.82 -50.43 -9.52
C THR A 1033 22.99 -49.64 -8.95
N ARG A 1034 23.44 -48.55 -9.56
CA ARG A 1034 24.62 -47.80 -9.13
C ARG A 1034 24.34 -46.30 -9.08
N VAL A 1035 24.60 -45.73 -7.89
CA VAL A 1035 24.42 -44.32 -7.57
C VAL A 1035 25.78 -43.66 -7.37
N ILE A 1036 26.03 -42.53 -8.03
CA ILE A 1036 27.27 -41.75 -7.89
C ILE A 1036 27.08 -40.67 -6.83
N MET A 1037 28.04 -40.53 -5.91
CA MET A 1037 27.96 -39.68 -4.70
C MET A 1037 28.81 -38.42 -4.83
N ASP A 1038 28.42 -37.35 -4.14
CA ASP A 1038 29.14 -36.06 -4.13
C ASP A 1038 30.47 -36.15 -3.33
N ASP A 1039 31.57 -35.68 -3.94
CA ASP A 1039 32.98 -35.49 -3.48
C ASP A 1039 33.52 -36.31 -2.26
N GLY A 1040 33.08 -37.56 -2.07
CA GLY A 1040 33.53 -38.44 -0.98
C GLY A 1040 32.53 -38.64 0.17
N ALA A 1041 31.25 -38.33 -0.03
CA ALA A 1041 30.12 -38.60 0.86
C ALA A 1041 29.80 -40.12 1.02
N LEU A 1042 30.83 -40.92 1.26
CA LEU A 1042 30.73 -42.35 1.60
C LEU A 1042 31.03 -42.62 3.07
N ALA A 1043 31.44 -41.58 3.82
CA ALA A 1043 31.75 -41.70 5.23
C ALA A 1043 30.50 -42.19 5.99
N GLY A 1044 30.59 -43.38 6.57
CA GLY A 1044 29.48 -44.00 7.28
C GLY A 1044 28.58 -44.91 6.43
N LEU A 1045 28.84 -45.15 5.14
CA LEU A 1045 28.17 -46.18 4.34
C LEU A 1045 29.00 -47.47 4.28
N ALA A 1046 28.34 -48.63 4.41
CA ALA A 1046 28.99 -49.94 4.34
C ALA A 1046 28.16 -50.98 3.56
N VAL A 1047 28.85 -52.01 3.04
CA VAL A 1047 28.16 -53.18 2.47
C VAL A 1047 27.29 -53.84 3.54
N GLY A 1048 26.02 -54.07 3.22
CA GLY A 1048 25.01 -54.61 4.13
C GLY A 1048 24.14 -53.56 4.82
N ASP A 1049 24.45 -52.27 4.71
CA ASP A 1049 23.58 -51.19 5.17
C ASP A 1049 22.29 -51.16 4.32
N HIS A 1050 21.16 -50.85 4.96
CA HIS A 1050 19.86 -50.64 4.33
C HIS A 1050 19.65 -49.15 4.03
N VAL A 1051 19.31 -48.83 2.79
CA VAL A 1051 19.13 -47.45 2.32
C VAL A 1051 17.83 -47.27 1.54
N GLU A 1052 17.25 -46.08 1.64
CA GLU A 1052 16.26 -45.58 0.70
C GLU A 1052 16.90 -44.55 -0.22
N ILE A 1053 16.39 -44.44 -1.44
CA ILE A 1053 16.83 -43.44 -2.41
C ILE A 1053 15.62 -42.56 -2.75
N ASP A 1054 15.72 -41.27 -2.41
CA ASP A 1054 14.67 -40.26 -2.62
C ASP A 1054 13.40 -40.50 -1.82
N TRP A 1055 13.49 -41.21 -0.68
CA TRP A 1055 12.34 -41.62 0.13
C TRP A 1055 11.26 -42.33 -0.70
N ASP A 1056 11.66 -43.10 -1.72
CA ASP A 1056 10.75 -43.79 -2.65
C ASP A 1056 10.02 -44.99 -2.03
N GLY A 1057 10.13 -45.19 -0.72
CA GLY A 1057 9.53 -46.31 0.01
C GLY A 1057 10.17 -47.68 -0.29
N VAL A 1058 11.21 -47.73 -1.13
CA VAL A 1058 11.91 -48.97 -1.47
C VAL A 1058 13.24 -49.04 -0.75
N VAL A 1059 13.30 -49.91 0.25
CA VAL A 1059 14.53 -50.17 0.99
C VAL A 1059 15.43 -51.13 0.20
N ARG A 1060 16.70 -50.77 0.12
CA ARG A 1060 17.72 -51.47 -0.67
C ARG A 1060 18.92 -51.80 0.20
N THR A 1061 19.58 -52.92 -0.09
CA THR A 1061 20.83 -53.30 0.57
C THR A 1061 22.03 -52.84 -0.25
N ILE A 1062 23.00 -52.16 0.38
CA ILE A 1062 24.27 -51.86 -0.27
C ILE A 1062 25.06 -53.15 -0.50
N THR A 1063 25.38 -53.45 -1.75
CA THR A 1063 26.11 -54.65 -2.17
C THR A 1063 27.60 -54.39 -2.44
N ALA A 1064 27.96 -53.16 -2.82
CA ALA A 1064 29.35 -52.72 -2.95
C ALA A 1064 29.49 -51.21 -2.71
N VAL A 1065 30.67 -50.79 -2.26
CA VAL A 1065 31.04 -49.39 -2.05
C VAL A 1065 32.33 -49.11 -2.83
N GLY A 1066 32.27 -48.16 -3.75
CA GLY A 1066 33.39 -47.67 -4.56
C GLY A 1066 34.11 -46.48 -3.93
N PRO A 1067 34.92 -45.73 -4.70
CA PRO A 1067 35.55 -44.49 -4.23
C PRO A 1067 34.57 -43.30 -4.17
N ASP A 1068 33.56 -43.28 -5.04
CA ASP A 1068 32.58 -42.21 -5.23
C ASP A 1068 31.19 -42.76 -5.60
N TRP A 1069 30.91 -44.04 -5.35
CA TRP A 1069 29.63 -44.67 -5.71
C TRP A 1069 29.24 -45.81 -4.77
N ILE A 1070 27.96 -46.15 -4.74
CA ILE A 1070 27.42 -47.36 -4.12
C ILE A 1070 26.66 -48.22 -5.14
N GLU A 1071 26.66 -49.54 -4.92
CA GLU A 1071 25.79 -50.47 -5.63
C GLU A 1071 24.71 -51.01 -4.69
N VAL A 1072 23.49 -51.13 -5.21
CA VAL A 1072 22.31 -51.63 -4.49
C VAL A 1072 21.74 -52.89 -5.15
N ASP A 1073 21.10 -53.75 -4.35
CA ASP A 1073 20.52 -55.02 -4.80
C ASP A 1073 19.21 -54.86 -5.59
N VAL A 1074 18.36 -53.91 -5.19
CA VAL A 1074 17.11 -53.56 -5.86
C VAL A 1074 17.34 -52.38 -6.79
N PRO A 1075 17.15 -52.54 -8.12
CA PRO A 1075 17.33 -51.44 -9.05
C PRO A 1075 16.37 -50.27 -8.77
N LYS A 1076 16.84 -49.03 -8.87
CA LYS A 1076 16.02 -47.82 -9.05
C LYS A 1076 15.94 -47.56 -10.57
N PRO A 1077 14.81 -47.90 -11.23
CA PRO A 1077 14.72 -47.89 -12.68
C PRO A 1077 14.83 -46.47 -13.28
N GLU A 1078 14.44 -45.45 -12.52
CA GLU A 1078 14.51 -44.04 -12.91
C GLU A 1078 14.98 -43.21 -11.70
N MET A 1079 16.04 -42.42 -11.85
CA MET A 1079 16.46 -41.45 -10.83
C MET A 1079 15.61 -40.19 -10.98
N THR A 1080 15.32 -39.50 -9.87
CA THR A 1080 14.58 -38.23 -9.87
C THR A 1080 15.18 -37.17 -10.81
N THR A 1081 14.32 -36.26 -11.27
CA THR A 1081 14.53 -35.34 -12.40
C THR A 1081 15.42 -34.14 -12.12
N PHE A 1082 15.86 -33.95 -10.88
CA PHE A 1082 16.52 -32.73 -10.45
C PHE A 1082 17.65 -33.01 -9.45
N LYS A 1083 18.36 -31.96 -9.04
CA LYS A 1083 19.35 -31.88 -7.96
C LYS A 1083 18.77 -32.41 -6.62
N ALA A 1084 18.33 -33.65 -6.50
CA ALA A 1084 17.59 -34.12 -5.34
C ALA A 1084 17.70 -35.62 -5.17
N CYS A 1085 18.76 -36.22 -5.70
CA CYS A 1085 19.05 -37.61 -5.43
C CYS A 1085 19.74 -37.71 -4.06
N PHE A 1086 19.05 -38.27 -3.07
CA PHE A 1086 19.62 -38.46 -1.74
C PHE A 1086 19.41 -39.87 -1.22
N ILE A 1087 20.36 -40.30 -0.39
CA ILE A 1087 20.47 -41.66 0.11
C ILE A 1087 20.32 -41.58 1.63
N VAL A 1088 19.24 -42.16 2.12
CA VAL A 1088 18.91 -42.21 3.54
C VAL A 1088 19.36 -43.57 4.07
N ASN A 1089 20.24 -43.58 5.07
CA ASN A 1089 20.81 -44.82 5.59
C ASN A 1089 20.18 -45.22 6.92
N TRP A 1090 19.44 -46.33 6.88
CA TRP A 1090 18.84 -47.01 8.02
C TRP A 1090 19.78 -48.00 8.70
N LYS A 1091 21.01 -48.19 8.21
CA LYS A 1091 22.00 -49.13 8.75
C LYS A 1091 21.46 -50.56 8.77
N ASP A 1092 21.63 -51.27 9.89
CA ASP A 1092 21.15 -52.60 10.15
C ASP A 1092 19.72 -52.62 10.74
N ASN A 1093 19.02 -51.48 10.71
CA ASN A 1093 17.65 -51.40 11.18
C ASN A 1093 16.72 -52.28 10.31
N ALA A 1094 15.72 -52.85 10.96
CA ALA A 1094 14.68 -53.68 10.36
C ALA A 1094 13.29 -53.01 10.37
N ASP A 1095 13.17 -51.86 11.04
CA ASP A 1095 12.01 -50.97 11.02
C ASP A 1095 12.37 -49.69 10.27
N TYR A 1096 11.65 -49.40 9.18
CA TYR A 1096 11.90 -48.26 8.30
C TYR A 1096 10.83 -47.16 8.47
N THR A 1097 10.11 -47.19 9.60
CA THR A 1097 9.11 -46.19 9.94
C THR A 1097 9.80 -44.97 10.57
N LEU A 1098 9.61 -43.79 9.98
CA LEU A 1098 10.16 -42.56 10.54
C LEU A 1098 9.29 -42.07 11.71
N ASP A 1099 9.86 -42.12 12.92
CA ASP A 1099 9.22 -41.72 14.17
C ASP A 1099 10.18 -40.82 14.97
N LEU A 1100 9.96 -39.51 14.85
CA LEU A 1100 10.78 -38.47 15.47
C LEU A 1100 10.34 -38.10 16.89
N ARG A 1101 9.51 -38.92 17.55
CA ARG A 1101 9.26 -38.71 18.97
C ARG A 1101 10.54 -39.05 19.76
N PRO A 1102 10.97 -38.20 20.71
CA PRO A 1102 12.12 -38.51 21.57
C PRO A 1102 11.87 -39.78 22.39
N GLY A 1103 12.78 -40.75 22.32
CA GLY A 1103 12.70 -41.99 23.07
C GLY A 1103 13.10 -41.84 24.55
N ASP A 1104 12.88 -42.92 25.33
CA ASP A 1104 13.23 -42.99 26.75
C ASP A 1104 14.72 -42.71 26.99
N GLY A 1105 15.02 -41.59 27.66
CA GLY A 1105 16.38 -41.18 27.99
C GLY A 1105 16.99 -40.15 27.05
N SER A 1106 16.25 -39.72 26.02
CA SER A 1106 16.67 -38.66 25.12
C SER A 1106 17.17 -37.41 25.87
N PRO A 1107 18.30 -36.81 25.45
CA PRO A 1107 18.78 -35.56 26.03
C PRO A 1107 17.89 -34.35 25.71
N ALA A 1108 16.89 -34.51 24.83
CA ALA A 1108 15.88 -33.51 24.52
C ALA A 1108 14.83 -33.36 25.63
N ILE A 1109 14.58 -34.42 26.41
CA ILE A 1109 13.52 -34.43 27.43
C ILE A 1109 13.85 -33.45 28.56
N ALA A 1110 12.90 -32.57 28.88
CA ALA A 1110 13.00 -31.55 29.92
C ALA A 1110 14.26 -30.66 29.79
N ALA A 1111 14.69 -30.40 28.55
CA ALA A 1111 15.87 -29.61 28.24
C ALA A 1111 15.54 -28.25 27.61
N GLY A 1112 14.26 -27.96 27.36
CA GLY A 1112 13.77 -26.68 26.88
C GLY A 1112 13.92 -25.56 27.92
N SER A 1113 13.81 -24.33 27.44
CA SER A 1113 13.95 -23.08 28.19
C SER A 1113 12.97 -22.96 29.36
N ASP A 1114 11.79 -23.55 29.23
CA ASP A 1114 10.73 -23.67 30.24
C ASP A 1114 10.67 -25.05 30.93
N GLY A 1115 11.60 -25.96 30.59
CA GLY A 1115 11.60 -27.34 31.06
C GLY A 1115 10.75 -28.30 30.22
N SER A 1116 10.29 -27.89 29.04
CA SER A 1116 9.68 -28.74 28.01
C SER A 1116 10.69 -29.66 27.32
N THR A 1117 10.20 -30.55 26.47
CA THR A 1117 11.03 -31.37 25.59
C THR A 1117 11.43 -30.55 24.37
N LEU A 1118 12.72 -30.57 24.00
CA LEU A 1118 13.23 -29.89 22.81
C LEU A 1118 12.66 -30.51 21.53
N GLY A 1119 12.52 -29.67 20.50
CA GLY A 1119 12.07 -30.03 19.16
C GLY A 1119 10.56 -30.24 19.05
N SER A 1120 10.16 -30.64 17.85
CA SER A 1120 8.75 -30.82 17.50
C SER A 1120 8.12 -31.98 18.27
N SER A 1121 6.87 -31.78 18.64
CA SER A 1121 5.98 -32.77 19.26
C SER A 1121 5.11 -33.53 18.25
N ILE A 1122 5.25 -33.25 16.94
CA ILE A 1122 4.46 -33.89 15.88
C ILE A 1122 4.67 -35.41 15.88
N ASP A 1123 3.57 -36.15 15.77
CA ASP A 1123 3.61 -37.58 15.46
C ASP A 1123 3.82 -37.78 13.95
N THR A 1124 5.08 -37.94 13.56
CA THR A 1124 5.44 -38.11 12.14
C THR A 1124 4.88 -39.39 11.52
N VAL A 1125 4.40 -40.36 12.32
CA VAL A 1125 3.77 -41.56 11.80
C VAL A 1125 2.33 -41.24 11.36
N ALA A 1126 1.58 -40.55 12.21
CA ALA A 1126 0.20 -40.14 11.92
C ALA A 1126 0.13 -39.14 10.75
N PHE A 1127 0.97 -38.10 10.77
CA PHE A 1127 1.00 -37.09 9.70
C PHE A 1127 1.31 -37.66 8.32
N ARG A 1128 2.10 -38.75 8.21
CA ARG A 1128 2.38 -39.42 6.92
C ARG A 1128 1.16 -40.12 6.35
N GLU A 1129 0.22 -40.53 7.19
CA GLU A 1129 -1.08 -41.02 6.79
C GLU A 1129 -2.11 -39.89 6.68
N SER A 1130 -1.69 -38.62 6.90
CA SER A 1130 -2.55 -37.44 7.01
C SER A 1130 -3.65 -37.61 8.07
N ASP A 1131 -3.25 -38.20 9.19
CA ASP A 1131 -3.97 -38.29 10.46
C ASP A 1131 -3.34 -37.20 11.38
N PHE A 1132 -3.98 -36.04 11.42
CA PHE A 1132 -3.46 -34.84 12.08
C PHE A 1132 -3.88 -34.75 13.55
N ASP A 1133 -4.99 -35.39 13.91
CA ASP A 1133 -5.56 -35.45 15.27
C ASP A 1133 -5.03 -36.67 16.07
N GLY A 1134 -4.50 -37.67 15.38
CA GLY A 1134 -3.92 -38.89 15.95
C GLY A 1134 -4.97 -39.94 16.33
N ASP A 1135 -6.18 -39.90 15.80
CA ASP A 1135 -7.25 -40.85 16.11
C ASP A 1135 -7.08 -42.22 15.39
N GLY A 1136 -6.14 -42.29 14.44
CA GLY A 1136 -5.85 -43.47 13.63
C GLY A 1136 -6.65 -43.55 12.33
N VAL A 1137 -7.41 -42.51 11.99
CA VAL A 1137 -8.16 -42.32 10.75
C VAL A 1137 -7.51 -41.21 9.95
N ARG A 1138 -7.64 -41.30 8.64
CA ARG A 1138 -7.08 -40.34 7.71
C ARG A 1138 -8.07 -39.18 7.51
N ASP A 1139 -7.62 -37.94 7.68
CA ASP A 1139 -8.50 -36.75 7.70
C ASP A 1139 -8.81 -36.18 6.32
N VAL A 1140 -7.88 -36.31 5.37
CA VAL A 1140 -8.04 -35.77 4.00
C VAL A 1140 -8.45 -36.84 2.97
N PRO A 1141 -9.04 -36.46 1.83
CA PRO A 1141 -9.32 -37.40 0.75
C PRO A 1141 -8.05 -38.08 0.22
N ARG A 1142 -8.11 -39.38 -0.08
CA ARG A 1142 -6.96 -40.14 -0.60
C ARG A 1142 -7.00 -40.27 -2.13
N TRP A 1143 -5.93 -39.85 -2.81
CA TRP A 1143 -5.72 -40.12 -4.23
C TRP A 1143 -5.24 -41.57 -4.44
N GLY A 1144 -5.90 -42.33 -5.33
CA GLY A 1144 -5.70 -43.78 -5.53
C GLY A 1144 -7.01 -44.58 -5.44
N ALA A 1145 -7.07 -45.78 -6.03
CA ALA A 1145 -8.33 -46.48 -6.32
C ALA A 1145 -9.20 -46.82 -5.08
N GLY A 1146 -10.47 -46.38 -5.11
CA GLY A 1146 -11.60 -47.15 -4.59
C GLY A 1146 -12.19 -46.78 -3.22
N GLU A 1147 -11.78 -45.70 -2.57
CA GLU A 1147 -12.33 -45.33 -1.26
C GLU A 1147 -13.11 -44.01 -1.29
N SER A 1148 -14.23 -44.02 -0.56
CA SER A 1148 -15.12 -42.88 -0.33
C SER A 1148 -14.42 -41.81 0.51
N LEU A 1149 -14.86 -40.57 0.37
CA LEU A 1149 -14.48 -39.47 1.26
C LEU A 1149 -14.70 -39.88 2.74
N PRO A 1150 -13.91 -39.36 3.70
CA PRO A 1150 -14.20 -39.56 5.10
C PRO A 1150 -15.64 -39.09 5.40
N PRO A 1151 -16.43 -39.88 6.15
CA PRO A 1151 -17.81 -39.50 6.49
C PRO A 1151 -17.82 -38.22 7.33
N ALA A 1152 -18.86 -37.39 7.17
CA ALA A 1152 -19.07 -36.21 8.00
C ALA A 1152 -19.10 -36.58 9.50
N THR A 1153 -18.54 -35.71 10.35
CA THR A 1153 -18.47 -35.89 11.80
C THR A 1153 -19.88 -35.93 12.39
N PRO A 1154 -20.34 -37.06 12.96
CA PRO A 1154 -21.73 -37.15 13.40
C PRO A 1154 -22.01 -36.20 14.57
N GLY A 1155 -22.93 -35.25 14.37
CA GLY A 1155 -23.27 -34.24 15.38
C GLY A 1155 -22.73 -32.85 15.09
N ASP A 1156 -21.87 -32.70 14.08
CA ASP A 1156 -21.33 -31.43 13.58
C ASP A 1156 -22.30 -30.87 12.53
N ALA A 1157 -23.05 -29.84 12.90
CA ALA A 1157 -24.13 -29.24 12.13
C ALA A 1157 -23.65 -28.07 11.26
N ASP A 1158 -22.66 -27.29 11.70
CA ASP A 1158 -22.05 -26.23 10.88
C ASP A 1158 -20.84 -26.70 10.06
N ALA A 1159 -20.49 -27.98 10.23
CA ALA A 1159 -19.41 -28.67 9.55
C ALA A 1159 -18.04 -28.01 9.83
N ASP A 1160 -17.85 -27.41 11.00
CA ASP A 1160 -16.63 -26.74 11.38
C ASP A 1160 -15.51 -27.68 11.89
N GLY A 1161 -15.83 -28.98 12.00
CA GLY A 1161 -14.92 -30.04 12.39
C GLY A 1161 -14.95 -30.36 13.88
N ASP A 1162 -15.72 -29.64 14.70
CA ASP A 1162 -16.01 -30.05 16.07
C ASP A 1162 -17.51 -30.21 16.36
N VAL A 1163 -17.82 -30.78 17.52
CA VAL A 1163 -19.19 -31.00 17.97
C VAL A 1163 -19.38 -30.27 19.28
N ASP A 1164 -19.87 -29.04 19.23
CA ASP A 1164 -19.87 -28.13 20.35
C ASP A 1164 -21.23 -27.44 20.61
N LEU A 1165 -21.20 -26.29 21.28
CA LEU A 1165 -22.43 -25.56 21.61
C LEU A 1165 -23.10 -24.93 20.38
N ASP A 1166 -22.37 -24.64 19.32
CA ASP A 1166 -22.86 -24.01 18.10
C ASP A 1166 -23.69 -25.03 17.29
N ASP A 1167 -23.25 -26.28 17.20
CA ASP A 1167 -24.07 -27.39 16.68
C ASP A 1167 -25.32 -27.63 17.51
N PHE A 1168 -25.18 -27.55 18.83
CA PHE A 1168 -26.32 -27.71 19.72
C PHE A 1168 -27.33 -26.58 19.52
N VAL A 1169 -26.86 -25.36 19.23
CA VAL A 1169 -27.72 -24.23 18.89
C VAL A 1169 -28.45 -24.50 17.57
N ILE A 1170 -27.78 -25.02 16.55
CA ILE A 1170 -28.39 -25.37 15.25
C ILE A 1170 -29.45 -26.45 15.40
N LEU A 1171 -29.13 -27.58 16.04
CA LEU A 1171 -30.09 -28.64 16.32
C LEU A 1171 -31.28 -28.10 17.13
N LYS A 1172 -31.02 -27.31 18.18
CA LYS A 1172 -32.08 -26.76 19.04
C LYS A 1172 -33.02 -25.81 18.28
N GLN A 1173 -32.49 -25.01 17.35
CA GLN A 1173 -33.29 -24.08 16.54
C GLN A 1173 -34.26 -24.82 15.62
N ASN A 1174 -33.85 -25.98 15.12
CA ASN A 1174 -34.60 -26.80 14.18
C ASN A 1174 -35.37 -27.95 14.85
N PHE A 1175 -35.23 -28.11 16.17
CA PHE A 1175 -35.85 -29.20 16.93
C PHE A 1175 -37.38 -29.26 16.78
N GLY A 1176 -37.89 -30.41 16.38
CA GLY A 1176 -39.29 -30.67 16.06
C GLY A 1176 -39.67 -30.45 14.60
N THR A 1177 -38.68 -30.28 13.71
CA THR A 1177 -38.90 -30.30 12.25
C THR A 1177 -39.36 -31.70 11.84
N PRO A 1178 -40.52 -31.86 11.16
CA PRO A 1178 -41.15 -33.17 10.98
C PRO A 1178 -40.80 -33.92 9.68
N ALA A 1179 -40.04 -33.29 8.76
CA ALA A 1179 -39.57 -33.82 7.48
C ALA A 1179 -38.76 -32.75 6.71
N GLY A 1180 -37.81 -33.17 5.87
CA GLY A 1180 -37.00 -32.30 5.00
C GLY A 1180 -35.83 -31.58 5.66
N ALA A 1181 -35.44 -31.99 6.88
CA ALA A 1181 -34.21 -31.56 7.51
C ALA A 1181 -32.99 -32.28 6.92
N THR A 1182 -31.80 -31.72 7.15
CA THR A 1182 -30.50 -32.31 6.79
C THR A 1182 -29.55 -32.20 7.99
N GLY A 1183 -28.34 -32.77 7.89
CA GLY A 1183 -27.29 -32.60 8.90
C GLY A 1183 -27.03 -31.14 9.31
N ALA A 1184 -27.13 -30.20 8.36
CA ALA A 1184 -27.00 -28.77 8.61
C ALA A 1184 -28.17 -28.14 9.39
N ASN A 1185 -29.27 -28.88 9.57
CA ASN A 1185 -30.38 -28.53 10.45
C ASN A 1185 -30.33 -29.31 11.76
N GLY A 1186 -29.30 -30.14 11.97
CA GLY A 1186 -29.20 -31.05 13.09
C GLY A 1186 -30.02 -32.33 12.93
N ASP A 1187 -30.34 -32.75 11.69
CA ASP A 1187 -30.79 -34.12 11.38
C ASP A 1187 -29.55 -34.99 11.13
N PHE A 1188 -29.05 -35.58 12.21
CA PHE A 1188 -27.79 -36.32 12.22
C PHE A 1188 -27.97 -37.81 11.96
N ASP A 1189 -29.19 -38.33 11.95
CA ASP A 1189 -29.48 -39.71 11.56
C ASP A 1189 -30.00 -39.87 10.11
N GLY A 1190 -30.27 -38.73 9.45
CA GLY A 1190 -30.62 -38.61 8.05
C GLY A 1190 -32.03 -39.09 7.73
N ASP A 1191 -32.93 -39.16 8.71
CA ASP A 1191 -34.31 -39.61 8.50
C ASP A 1191 -35.26 -38.51 7.99
N GLY A 1192 -34.74 -37.28 7.90
CA GLY A 1192 -35.41 -36.10 7.40
C GLY A 1192 -36.15 -35.32 8.47
N ASP A 1193 -36.21 -35.75 9.72
CA ASP A 1193 -36.79 -35.00 10.84
C ASP A 1193 -35.71 -34.57 11.85
N VAL A 1194 -36.03 -33.62 12.76
CA VAL A 1194 -35.07 -33.19 13.80
C VAL A 1194 -35.72 -33.47 15.14
N ASP A 1195 -35.28 -34.51 15.83
CA ASP A 1195 -35.90 -34.97 17.05
C ASP A 1195 -34.90 -35.38 18.14
N LEU A 1196 -35.36 -36.21 19.09
CA LEU A 1196 -34.55 -36.63 20.21
C LEU A 1196 -33.43 -37.61 19.81
N ASP A 1197 -33.56 -38.33 18.71
CA ASP A 1197 -32.57 -39.27 18.21
C ASP A 1197 -31.35 -38.51 17.66
N ASP A 1198 -31.54 -37.37 16.99
CA ASP A 1198 -30.45 -36.46 16.60
C ASP A 1198 -29.73 -35.85 17.79
N PHE A 1199 -30.51 -35.40 18.80
CA PHE A 1199 -29.91 -34.85 20.01
C PHE A 1199 -29.04 -35.90 20.72
N VAL A 1200 -29.42 -37.19 20.63
CA VAL A 1200 -28.61 -38.29 21.15
C VAL A 1200 -27.30 -38.43 20.36
N ILE A 1201 -27.31 -38.25 19.04
CA ILE A 1201 -26.10 -38.28 18.20
C ILE A 1201 -25.16 -37.13 18.55
N LEU A 1202 -25.64 -35.89 18.55
CA LEU A 1202 -24.85 -34.72 18.95
C LEU A 1202 -24.28 -34.90 20.34
N LYS A 1203 -25.11 -35.24 21.33
CA LYS A 1203 -24.66 -35.43 22.71
C LYS A 1203 -23.58 -36.51 22.84
N ASN A 1204 -23.67 -37.59 22.07
CA ASN A 1204 -22.68 -38.68 22.14
C ASN A 1204 -21.34 -38.27 21.54
N ASN A 1205 -21.34 -37.28 20.63
CA ASN A 1205 -20.14 -36.72 20.02
C ASN A 1205 -19.75 -35.36 20.63
N PHE A 1206 -20.51 -34.81 21.59
CA PHE A 1206 -20.25 -33.49 22.16
C PHE A 1206 -18.87 -33.35 22.82
N GLY A 1207 -18.10 -32.35 22.39
CA GLY A 1207 -16.70 -32.12 22.73
C GLY A 1207 -15.73 -32.98 21.93
N ARG A 1208 -16.20 -33.70 20.91
CA ARG A 1208 -15.36 -34.27 19.85
C ARG A 1208 -14.89 -33.10 19.00
N GLN A 1209 -13.60 -32.97 18.89
CA GLN A 1209 -12.96 -32.13 17.89
C GLN A 1209 -12.26 -33.15 17.02
N ASP A 1210 -12.62 -33.21 15.75
CA ASP A 1210 -11.78 -33.91 14.79
C ASP A 1210 -10.56 -33.02 14.55
#